data_AF-A0A6P6S2I6-F1
#
_entry.id   AF-A0A6P6S2I6-F1
#
_cell.length_a   1.000
_cell.length_b   1.000
_cell.length_c   1.000
_cell.angle_alpha   90.00
_cell.angle_beta   90.00
_cell.angle_gamma   90.00
#
_symmetry.space_group_name_H-M   'P 1'
#
loop_
_entity.id
_entity.type
_entity.pdbx_description
1 polymer ?
#
loop_
_entity_poly.entity_id
_entity_poly.type
_entity_poly.pdbx_seq_one_letter_code
_entity_poly.pdbx_strand_id
1 'polypeptide(L)'
;MVGSTGAVIQRNPAGATAYSPGTGHGSSSSNGVPAFKSVLPLEASISDIVHRITQEVLQPILIQSQQPVPPSPFTFTHLDQLQQQLQQRNPGSGSITGTPSRRAASGVAAATAACRSSGAAAAGGLSSRSEGAASDGLSFPSLHPPKAIDSRLLLVLVPHDGRLLGQEALEELARAVAAALNTMQLMTPEERTKCSALPPDRSYETNYWEWRDFLQRKQPTGASLSCVFGRGMLRSLLLCCCAPLLRDLSGGPLGFCCAAVFHRLCDEASLSPASRHAALQSVTTHDATLESFLVSESGLGFLSRDFGSAREEQSGLISFACLTNDRQPLHSMALVAAKNIFSRQLPKMPREYIVRLVFDRSHYTFCLIKKQQIIGGCCFRPYFKQKFAEVAFLAVTSSEQVKGYGTRLMNHLKEHVKKSGIEYFLTYADNFAVGYFRKQGFTQKISMPKERWFGFIKDYEGGTLMECRISPKVDYLRLFEMLNDQQKAVQRAIMRLKPPRVFPGLTCWQKEPNLVLHPSQVPGVLEYGWAPQATTDPGSEGAAAARPLHEQIVQVLDVLARHHSAWPFHKPVAKDEAPDYYEIITQPTDISTMKKKAKKKQFPSKAAFLSELRRMFANCRRYNGPSTIYYKYANELEKFIWPKALQIQDTQEPATVAEAIR
;
A
#
# COMPACT_ATOMS: atom_id res chain seq x y z
N MET A 1 28.37 -51.67 21.62
CA MET A 1 29.68 -52.01 21.02
C MET A 1 29.64 -51.46 19.59
N VAL A 2 30.18 -50.26 19.36
CA VAL A 2 31.51 -49.95 18.78
C VAL A 2 31.64 -50.32 17.28
N GLY A 3 32.07 -49.33 16.49
CA GLY A 3 32.69 -49.45 15.15
C GLY A 3 31.88 -48.73 14.08
N SER A 4 32.13 -47.48 13.67
CA SER A 4 33.35 -46.82 13.16
C SER A 4 33.98 -47.48 11.93
N THR A 5 33.96 -46.76 10.79
CA THR A 5 34.93 -46.67 9.66
C THR A 5 34.25 -45.78 8.60
N GLY A 6 34.81 -44.77 7.94
CA GLY A 6 36.20 -44.36 7.75
C GLY A 6 36.52 -44.26 6.25
N ALA A 7 36.81 -43.03 5.77
CA ALA A 7 37.55 -42.66 4.53
C ALA A 7 36.83 -42.90 3.17
N VAL A 8 37.09 -42.21 2.04
CA VAL A 8 38.38 -41.79 1.41
C VAL A 8 38.15 -40.64 0.38
N ILE A 9 39.19 -39.82 0.21
CA ILE A 9 39.43 -38.72 -0.75
C ILE A 9 40.03 -39.25 -2.08
N GLN A 10 39.74 -38.60 -3.22
CA GLN A 10 40.59 -38.32 -4.42
C GLN A 10 39.71 -38.25 -5.68
N ARG A 11 39.86 -37.38 -6.70
CA ARG A 11 41.03 -36.71 -7.31
C ARG A 11 40.55 -35.60 -8.28
N ASN A 12 41.33 -34.52 -8.39
CA ASN A 12 41.40 -33.59 -9.54
C ASN A 12 42.27 -34.22 -10.66
N PRO A 13 42.20 -33.77 -11.94
CA PRO A 13 43.04 -32.68 -12.50
C PRO A 13 42.36 -31.91 -13.67
N ALA A 14 42.85 -30.89 -14.39
CA ALA A 14 43.89 -29.85 -14.34
C ALA A 14 43.71 -28.95 -15.60
N GLY A 15 44.33 -27.76 -15.61
CA GLY A 15 44.66 -26.93 -16.81
C GLY A 15 43.96 -25.56 -16.86
N ALA A 16 44.54 -24.46 -16.33
CA ALA A 16 45.60 -23.59 -16.88
C ALA A 16 45.19 -22.93 -18.22
N THR A 17 45.09 -21.60 -18.38
CA THR A 17 46.13 -20.54 -18.30
C THR A 17 45.45 -19.16 -18.04
N ALA A 18 45.83 -18.37 -17.02
CA ALA A 18 46.94 -17.41 -16.92
C ALA A 18 46.83 -16.15 -17.82
N TYR A 19 46.55 -14.99 -17.22
CA TYR A 19 47.25 -13.71 -17.47
C TYR A 19 47.11 -12.77 -16.25
N SER A 20 48.24 -12.39 -15.69
CA SER A 20 48.49 -11.24 -14.81
C SER A 20 49.88 -10.73 -15.20
N PRO A 21 50.15 -9.41 -15.22
CA PRO A 21 50.62 -8.70 -14.01
C PRO A 21 50.14 -7.22 -14.00
N GLY A 22 50.36 -6.35 -13.02
CA GLY A 22 51.14 -6.35 -11.78
C GLY A 22 50.79 -5.06 -11.02
N THR A 23 50.70 -5.13 -9.69
CA THR A 23 51.64 -4.55 -8.71
C THR A 23 51.38 -3.09 -8.32
N GLY A 24 51.11 -2.89 -7.02
CA GLY A 24 51.15 -1.58 -6.35
C GLY A 24 50.52 -1.62 -4.96
N HIS A 25 51.33 -1.92 -3.94
CA HIS A 25 50.97 -1.93 -2.51
C HIS A 25 50.50 -0.56 -1.98
N GLY A 26 49.67 -0.57 -0.94
CA GLY A 26 49.41 0.60 -0.09
C GLY A 26 48.26 0.41 0.89
N SER A 27 48.57 -0.10 2.08
CA SER A 27 47.69 -0.16 3.25
C SER A 27 47.27 1.23 3.75
N SER A 28 45.99 1.44 4.07
CA SER A 28 45.54 2.03 5.35
C SER A 28 44.03 2.24 5.39
N SER A 29 43.51 2.07 6.60
CA SER A 29 42.14 2.21 7.05
C SER A 29 41.58 3.62 6.92
N SER A 30 40.35 3.75 6.42
CA SER A 30 39.33 4.62 7.02
C SER A 30 37.95 4.34 6.42
N ASN A 31 36.99 4.03 7.29
CA ASN A 31 35.56 4.01 6.98
C ASN A 31 35.13 5.41 6.53
N GLY A 32 35.12 5.64 5.22
CA GLY A 32 34.44 6.77 4.59
C GLY A 32 33.01 6.36 4.27
N VAL A 33 32.06 6.88 5.04
CA VAL A 33 30.67 7.05 4.57
C VAL A 33 30.77 7.81 3.23
N PRO A 34 30.19 7.33 2.12
CA PRO A 34 30.13 8.18 0.94
C PRO A 34 29.23 9.37 1.29
N ALA A 35 29.87 10.52 1.46
CA ALA A 35 29.21 11.80 1.56
C ALA A 35 28.25 11.95 0.38
N PHE A 36 27.00 12.26 0.68
CA PHE A 36 26.00 12.67 -0.31
C PHE A 36 26.59 13.86 -1.06
N LYS A 37 27.03 13.64 -2.29
CA LYS A 37 27.31 14.72 -3.23
C LYS A 37 25.97 15.37 -3.55
N SER A 38 25.69 16.49 -2.88
CA SER A 38 24.81 17.51 -3.41
C SER A 38 25.42 18.03 -4.71
N VAL A 39 25.01 17.45 -5.82
CA VAL A 39 25.26 17.99 -7.16
C VAL A 39 23.93 17.87 -7.90
N LEU A 40 23.14 18.94 -7.91
CA LEU A 40 22.27 19.16 -9.05
C LEU A 40 23.19 19.47 -10.25
N PRO A 41 22.87 18.88 -11.40
CA PRO A 41 22.39 19.73 -12.46
C PRO A 41 21.12 19.15 -13.11
N LEU A 42 20.09 19.99 -13.22
CA LEU A 42 19.24 20.08 -14.43
C LEU A 42 18.49 18.84 -14.96
N GLU A 43 18.23 17.79 -14.19
CA GLU A 43 17.17 16.84 -14.58
C GLU A 43 15.82 17.27 -14.03
N ALA A 44 14.93 17.68 -14.93
CA ALA A 44 13.53 17.97 -14.63
C ALA A 44 12.88 16.76 -13.92
N SER A 45 12.15 17.00 -12.83
CA SER A 45 11.37 15.94 -12.18
C SER A 45 10.30 15.41 -13.16
N ILE A 46 9.78 14.21 -12.91
CA ILE A 46 8.64 13.69 -13.69
C ILE A 46 7.48 14.68 -13.67
N SER A 47 7.25 15.39 -12.56
CA SER A 47 6.23 16.44 -12.47
C SER A 47 6.50 17.60 -13.42
N ASP A 48 7.75 18.05 -13.52
CA ASP A 48 8.16 19.13 -14.44
C ASP A 48 8.06 18.67 -15.91
N ILE A 49 8.42 17.42 -16.19
CA ILE A 49 8.31 16.80 -17.51
C ILE A 49 6.84 16.73 -17.94
N VAL A 50 5.98 16.23 -17.04
CA VAL A 50 4.54 16.12 -17.29
C VAL A 50 3.89 17.49 -17.49
N HIS A 51 4.27 18.48 -16.69
CA HIS A 51 3.77 19.84 -16.84
C HIS A 51 4.15 20.43 -18.20
N ARG A 52 5.40 20.21 -18.65
CA ARG A 52 5.87 20.64 -19.96
C ARG A 52 5.14 19.94 -21.11
N ILE A 53 5.00 18.61 -21.05
CA ILE A 53 4.28 17.83 -22.06
C ILE A 53 2.83 18.31 -22.17
N THR A 54 2.19 18.57 -21.03
CA THR A 54 0.81 19.07 -21.01
C THR A 54 0.70 20.41 -21.74
N GLN A 55 1.65 21.33 -21.54
CA GLN A 55 1.70 22.59 -22.28
C GLN A 55 1.99 22.38 -23.77
N GLU A 56 3.01 21.59 -24.13
CA GLU A 56 3.42 21.38 -25.53
C GLU A 56 2.41 20.58 -26.36
N VAL A 57 1.66 19.66 -25.75
CA VAL A 57 0.74 18.76 -26.47
C VAL A 57 -0.68 19.29 -26.48
N LEU A 58 -1.18 19.76 -25.33
CA LEU A 58 -2.58 20.13 -25.21
C LEU A 58 -2.83 21.55 -25.69
N GLN A 59 -1.88 22.48 -25.49
CA GLN A 59 -2.03 23.86 -25.92
C GLN A 59 -2.23 23.99 -27.45
N PRO A 60 -1.48 23.29 -28.33
CA PRO A 60 -1.66 23.40 -29.78
C PRO A 60 -2.92 22.67 -30.31
N ILE A 61 -3.26 21.50 -29.74
CA ILE A 61 -4.45 20.73 -30.12
C ILE A 61 -5.73 21.56 -29.89
N LEU A 62 -5.73 22.42 -28.86
CA LEU A 62 -6.85 23.31 -28.55
C LEU A 62 -6.91 24.53 -29.48
N ILE A 63 -5.76 25.09 -29.89
CA ILE A 63 -5.66 26.24 -30.81
C ILE A 63 -6.13 25.86 -32.23
N GLN A 64 -5.85 24.63 -32.69
CA GLN A 64 -6.29 24.14 -34.00
C GLN A 64 -7.82 23.99 -34.15
N SER A 65 -8.58 23.99 -33.05
CA SER A 65 -10.06 23.95 -33.11
C SER A 65 -10.71 25.30 -33.46
N GLN A 66 -9.93 26.38 -33.59
CA GLN A 66 -10.43 27.75 -33.81
C GLN A 66 -10.26 28.28 -35.25
N GLN A 67 -9.78 27.50 -36.21
CA GLN A 67 -9.78 27.95 -37.61
C GLN A 67 -11.17 27.80 -38.23
N PRO A 68 -11.76 28.86 -38.82
CA PRO A 68 -13.01 28.73 -39.56
C PRO A 68 -12.76 27.84 -40.79
N VAL A 69 -13.48 26.73 -40.86
CA VAL A 69 -13.49 25.86 -42.04
C VAL A 69 -14.08 26.64 -43.21
N PRO A 70 -13.45 26.71 -44.40
CA PRO A 70 -14.07 27.33 -45.57
C PRO A 70 -15.30 26.52 -45.99
N PRO A 71 -16.40 27.16 -46.44
CA PRO A 71 -17.61 26.43 -46.80
C PRO A 71 -17.34 25.52 -48.02
N SER A 72 -17.57 24.22 -47.85
CA SER A 72 -17.65 23.24 -48.93
C SER A 72 -18.92 23.50 -49.77
N PRO A 73 -18.87 23.39 -51.12
CA PRO A 73 -19.92 23.88 -52.03
C PRO A 73 -21.18 23.01 -52.14
N PHE A 74 -21.38 22.02 -51.26
CA PHE A 74 -22.55 21.15 -51.32
C PHE A 74 -23.10 20.89 -49.92
N THR A 75 -24.16 21.59 -49.53
CA THR A 75 -25.44 21.06 -49.00
C THR A 75 -26.26 22.17 -48.32
N PHE A 76 -27.59 22.04 -48.43
CA PHE A 76 -28.68 22.87 -47.86
C PHE A 76 -29.21 24.04 -48.71
N THR A 77 -29.92 23.72 -49.79
CA THR A 77 -31.00 24.58 -50.32
C THR A 77 -32.30 23.84 -50.62
N HIS A 78 -32.34 22.50 -50.53
CA HIS A 78 -33.48 21.71 -50.99
C HIS A 78 -34.51 21.34 -49.91
N LEU A 79 -34.18 21.49 -48.62
CA LEU A 79 -35.10 21.21 -47.51
C LEU A 79 -35.92 22.45 -47.11
N ASP A 80 -35.31 23.64 -47.13
CA ASP A 80 -35.98 24.91 -46.80
C ASP A 80 -37.01 25.34 -47.87
N GLN A 81 -36.75 25.03 -49.15
CA GLN A 81 -37.71 25.31 -50.24
C GLN A 81 -38.98 24.46 -50.15
N LEU A 82 -38.87 23.24 -49.62
CA LEU A 82 -40.00 22.33 -49.43
C LEU A 82 -40.85 22.73 -48.21
N GLN A 83 -40.23 23.36 -47.21
CA GLN A 83 -40.90 23.85 -46.00
C GLN A 83 -41.64 25.18 -46.24
N GLN A 84 -41.12 26.04 -47.12
CA GLN A 84 -41.82 27.27 -47.55
C GLN A 84 -43.02 27.02 -48.46
N GLN A 85 -42.99 25.99 -49.30
CA GLN A 85 -44.15 25.65 -50.17
C GLN A 85 -45.33 25.05 -49.40
N LEU A 86 -45.09 24.43 -48.23
CA LEU A 86 -46.16 23.85 -47.41
C LEU A 86 -46.87 24.87 -46.50
N GLN A 87 -46.33 26.09 -46.34
CA GLN A 87 -46.91 27.15 -45.51
C GLN A 87 -47.81 28.14 -46.28
N GLN A 88 -47.93 28.01 -47.60
CA GLN A 88 -48.77 28.89 -48.44
C GLN A 88 -50.12 28.27 -48.85
N ARG A 89 -50.69 27.34 -48.06
CA ARG A 89 -52.07 26.85 -48.28
C ARG A 89 -52.98 27.09 -47.08
N ASN A 90 -53.71 28.19 -47.25
CA ASN A 90 -55.00 28.60 -46.69
C ASN A 90 -55.08 29.48 -45.41
N PRO A 91 -55.95 30.51 -45.45
CA PRO A 91 -55.93 31.66 -44.54
C PRO A 91 -57.10 31.62 -43.55
N GLY A 92 -57.02 32.38 -42.44
CA GLY A 92 -58.20 32.62 -41.60
C GLY A 92 -57.94 33.24 -40.24
N SER A 93 -58.20 34.55 -40.17
CA SER A 93 -58.69 35.32 -39.01
C SER A 93 -57.85 35.44 -37.73
N GLY A 94 -57.66 36.71 -37.33
CA GLY A 94 -58.04 37.12 -35.97
C GLY A 94 -56.91 37.59 -35.05
N SER A 95 -56.67 38.89 -35.08
CA SER A 95 -56.11 39.70 -33.99
C SER A 95 -56.68 39.32 -32.62
N ILE A 96 -55.88 39.34 -31.55
CA ILE A 96 -56.08 40.21 -30.37
C ILE A 96 -54.92 40.04 -29.36
N THR A 97 -54.56 41.21 -28.82
CA THR A 97 -53.59 41.62 -27.81
C THR A 97 -53.63 40.89 -26.47
N GLY A 98 -52.47 40.83 -25.77
CA GLY A 98 -52.43 40.89 -24.30
C GLY A 98 -51.53 39.86 -23.60
N THR A 99 -50.31 40.26 -23.26
CA THR A 99 -49.47 39.70 -22.18
C THR A 99 -49.55 40.63 -20.95
N PRO A 100 -48.94 40.31 -19.79
CA PRO A 100 -48.86 39.01 -19.10
C PRO A 100 -49.11 39.14 -17.56
N SER A 101 -49.57 38.09 -16.88
CA SER A 101 -49.15 37.84 -15.48
C SER A 101 -49.55 36.46 -14.93
N ARG A 102 -48.51 35.76 -14.42
CA ARG A 102 -48.44 34.82 -13.27
C ARG A 102 -49.68 34.08 -12.75
N ARG A 103 -49.55 32.74 -12.66
CA ARG A 103 -49.71 31.86 -11.46
C ARG A 103 -49.09 30.49 -11.84
N ALA A 104 -48.16 29.89 -11.10
CA ALA A 104 -48.24 29.26 -9.76
C ALA A 104 -49.02 27.93 -9.72
N ALA A 105 -48.49 26.99 -8.90
CA ALA A 105 -49.08 25.73 -8.38
C ALA A 105 -48.96 24.51 -9.33
N SER A 106 -48.30 23.38 -9.02
CA SER A 106 -48.21 22.44 -7.86
C SER A 106 -48.94 21.13 -8.17
N GLY A 107 -48.40 19.98 -7.73
CA GLY A 107 -49.14 18.71 -7.61
C GLY A 107 -48.55 17.57 -8.46
N VAL A 108 -47.84 16.55 -7.96
CA VAL A 108 -48.21 15.42 -7.06
C VAL A 108 -48.52 14.13 -7.84
N ALA A 109 -47.88 13.03 -7.38
CA ALA A 109 -48.20 11.60 -7.51
C ALA A 109 -48.21 10.98 -8.94
N ALA A 110 -47.33 10.03 -9.28
CA ALA A 110 -47.16 8.65 -8.81
C ALA A 110 -48.00 7.60 -9.58
N ALA A 111 -47.32 6.47 -9.86
CA ALA A 111 -47.84 5.14 -10.18
C ALA A 111 -48.41 4.91 -11.59
N THR A 112 -48.40 3.73 -12.22
CA THR A 112 -47.66 2.44 -12.20
C THR A 112 -48.34 1.62 -13.33
N ALA A 113 -47.64 0.63 -13.91
CA ALA A 113 -48.22 -0.56 -14.58
C ALA A 113 -48.92 -0.33 -15.95
N ALA A 114 -48.93 -1.25 -16.92
CA ALA A 114 -48.38 -2.60 -17.06
C ALA A 114 -48.65 -3.10 -18.50
N CYS A 115 -47.84 -4.09 -18.95
CA CYS A 115 -48.21 -5.26 -19.79
C CYS A 115 -48.73 -5.01 -21.23
N ARG A 116 -48.53 -5.84 -22.26
CA ARG A 116 -47.89 -7.17 -22.48
C ARG A 116 -48.00 -7.50 -23.99
N SER A 117 -47.12 -8.41 -24.47
CA SER A 117 -47.27 -9.40 -25.57
C SER A 117 -47.56 -8.89 -26.99
N SER A 118 -47.07 -9.44 -28.11
CA SER A 118 -46.75 -10.81 -28.58
C SER A 118 -46.01 -10.62 -29.93
N GLY A 119 -45.08 -11.43 -30.46
CA GLY A 119 -44.88 -12.88 -30.45
C GLY A 119 -45.28 -13.46 -31.83
N ALA A 120 -44.32 -13.92 -32.66
CA ALA A 120 -44.46 -15.05 -33.60
C ALA A 120 -43.18 -15.28 -34.45
N ALA A 121 -42.86 -16.55 -34.67
CA ALA A 121 -41.70 -17.10 -35.35
C ALA A 121 -42.09 -17.76 -36.69
N ALA A 122 -41.11 -18.04 -37.57
CA ALA A 122 -41.10 -19.19 -38.49
C ALA A 122 -39.71 -19.41 -39.12
N ALA A 123 -39.42 -20.66 -39.50
CA ALA A 123 -38.11 -21.27 -39.71
C ALA A 123 -37.89 -21.78 -41.16
N GLY A 124 -36.65 -22.27 -41.42
CA GLY A 124 -36.26 -23.17 -42.52
C GLY A 124 -35.18 -22.57 -43.45
N GLY A 125 -34.10 -23.23 -43.89
CA GLY A 125 -33.55 -24.58 -43.71
C GLY A 125 -32.34 -24.78 -44.67
N LEU A 126 -31.36 -25.59 -44.22
CA LEU A 126 -30.40 -26.46 -44.97
C LEU A 126 -29.54 -25.93 -46.14
N SER A 127 -28.19 -26.04 -45.99
CA SER A 127 -27.27 -26.70 -46.95
C SER A 127 -25.80 -26.62 -46.50
N SER A 128 -25.07 -27.72 -46.68
CA SER A 128 -23.69 -28.03 -46.29
C SER A 128 -22.64 -27.62 -47.34
N ARG A 129 -21.45 -27.17 -46.90
CA ARG A 129 -20.14 -27.58 -47.49
C ARG A 129 -18.95 -27.12 -46.64
N SER A 130 -17.95 -28.00 -46.56
CA SER A 130 -16.65 -27.92 -45.90
C SER A 130 -15.65 -27.02 -46.63
N GLU A 131 -14.79 -26.31 -45.88
CA GLU A 131 -13.31 -26.32 -45.97
C GLU A 131 -12.69 -25.11 -45.24
N GLY A 132 -11.51 -25.33 -44.64
CA GLY A 132 -10.46 -24.30 -44.58
C GLY A 132 -10.37 -23.44 -43.32
N ALA A 133 -9.23 -23.54 -42.64
CA ALA A 133 -8.82 -22.72 -41.51
C ALA A 133 -8.68 -21.23 -41.83
N ALA A 134 -9.08 -20.35 -40.91
CA ALA A 134 -8.52 -19.01 -40.77
C ALA A 134 -8.76 -18.46 -39.34
N SER A 135 -7.66 -18.06 -38.72
CA SER A 135 -7.59 -17.28 -37.48
C SER A 135 -8.10 -15.86 -37.74
N ASP A 136 -9.23 -15.47 -37.15
CA ASP A 136 -9.65 -14.07 -37.14
C ASP A 136 -8.87 -13.29 -36.09
N GLY A 137 -7.77 -12.69 -36.55
CA GLY A 137 -7.06 -11.63 -35.86
C GLY A 137 -7.91 -10.36 -35.80
N LEU A 138 -8.00 -9.78 -34.61
CA LEU A 138 -8.44 -8.40 -34.43
C LEU A 138 -7.46 -7.48 -35.18
N SER A 139 -7.92 -6.91 -36.29
CA SER A 139 -7.20 -5.96 -37.12
C SER A 139 -7.18 -4.58 -36.47
N PHE A 140 -5.99 -4.04 -36.26
CA PHE A 140 -5.76 -2.63 -35.89
C PHE A 140 -5.92 -1.72 -37.12
N PRO A 141 -6.45 -0.49 -36.98
CA PRO A 141 -6.51 0.46 -38.09
C PRO A 141 -5.11 0.92 -38.51
N SER A 142 -4.95 1.01 -39.83
CA SER A 142 -3.77 1.43 -40.60
C SER A 142 -3.13 2.75 -40.14
N LEU A 143 -1.80 2.80 -40.28
CA LEU A 143 -0.92 3.97 -40.24
C LEU A 143 -1.28 4.98 -41.35
N HIS A 144 -2.28 5.82 -41.09
CA HIS A 144 -2.43 7.10 -41.77
C HIS A 144 -2.66 8.21 -40.73
N PRO A 145 -2.15 9.44 -40.96
CA PRO A 145 -2.47 10.57 -40.10
C PRO A 145 -4.01 10.73 -40.06
N PRO A 146 -4.62 10.94 -38.89
CA PRO A 146 -6.07 10.94 -38.78
C PRO A 146 -6.66 12.05 -39.64
N LYS A 147 -7.60 11.66 -40.51
CA LYS A 147 -8.59 12.57 -41.08
C LYS A 147 -9.36 13.22 -39.93
N ALA A 148 -9.71 14.49 -40.13
CA ALA A 148 -10.39 15.40 -39.21
C ALA A 148 -11.17 14.74 -38.05
N ILE A 149 -10.80 15.16 -36.83
CA ILE A 149 -11.47 14.84 -35.57
C ILE A 149 -12.96 15.19 -35.70
N ASP A 150 -13.84 14.25 -35.33
CA ASP A 150 -15.27 14.50 -35.21
C ASP A 150 -15.51 15.55 -34.11
N SER A 151 -15.95 16.74 -34.54
CA SER A 151 -16.14 17.93 -33.72
C SER A 151 -17.16 17.76 -32.59
N ARG A 152 -17.90 16.64 -32.56
CA ARG A 152 -18.90 16.34 -31.52
C ARG A 152 -18.29 15.82 -30.21
N LEU A 153 -17.11 15.19 -30.23
CA LEU A 153 -16.46 14.67 -29.01
C LEU A 153 -15.63 15.73 -28.25
N LEU A 154 -15.37 16.89 -28.88
CA LEU A 154 -14.69 18.03 -28.24
C LEU A 154 -15.62 18.83 -27.29
N LEU A 155 -16.94 18.62 -27.36
CA LEU A 155 -17.94 19.43 -26.64
C LEU A 155 -18.11 19.07 -25.15
N VAL A 156 -17.50 17.98 -24.65
CA VAL A 156 -17.68 17.55 -23.24
C VAL A 156 -16.60 18.12 -22.30
N LEU A 157 -15.55 18.74 -22.84
CA LEU A 157 -14.46 19.35 -22.05
C LEU A 157 -14.28 20.86 -22.32
N VAL A 158 -15.19 21.49 -23.06
CA VAL A 158 -15.19 22.94 -23.28
C VAL A 158 -16.34 23.55 -22.47
N PRO A 159 -16.08 24.46 -21.52
CA PRO A 159 -17.15 25.26 -20.91
C PRO A 159 -17.91 25.96 -22.03
N HIS A 160 -19.25 26.02 -21.95
CA HIS A 160 -20.15 26.55 -22.99
C HIS A 160 -19.90 28.02 -23.42
N ASP A 161 -18.86 28.69 -22.91
CA ASP A 161 -18.59 30.12 -23.11
C ASP A 161 -17.27 30.43 -23.86
N GLY A 162 -16.76 29.51 -24.70
CA GLY A 162 -15.73 29.84 -25.70
C GLY A 162 -14.42 30.44 -25.16
N ARG A 163 -14.11 30.27 -23.86
CA ARG A 163 -12.84 30.69 -23.26
C ARG A 163 -11.81 29.57 -23.37
N LEU A 164 -10.56 29.94 -23.66
CA LEU A 164 -9.37 29.10 -23.52
C LEU A 164 -9.47 28.23 -22.26
N LEU A 165 -9.11 26.96 -22.32
CA LEU A 165 -8.90 26.18 -21.09
C LEU A 165 -7.89 26.97 -20.24
N GLY A 166 -8.34 27.43 -19.07
CA GLY A 166 -7.52 28.23 -18.18
C GLY A 166 -6.26 27.45 -17.81
N GLN A 167 -5.22 28.18 -17.39
CA GLN A 167 -3.99 27.58 -16.85
C GLN A 167 -4.30 26.51 -15.78
N GLU A 168 -5.38 26.71 -15.01
CA GLU A 168 -5.92 25.77 -14.03
C GLU A 168 -6.31 24.39 -14.62
N ALA A 169 -6.92 24.36 -15.81
CA ALA A 169 -7.33 23.10 -16.43
C ALA A 169 -6.13 22.31 -17.00
N LEU A 170 -5.13 23.01 -17.52
CA LEU A 170 -3.86 22.38 -17.92
C LEU A 170 -3.13 21.81 -16.69
N GLU A 171 -3.14 22.52 -15.56
CA GLU A 171 -2.60 22.01 -14.30
C GLU A 171 -3.34 20.78 -13.79
N GLU A 172 -4.66 20.70 -13.95
CA GLU A 172 -5.45 19.50 -13.62
C GLU A 172 -5.08 18.29 -14.48
N LEU A 173 -4.88 18.49 -15.79
CA LEU A 173 -4.47 17.43 -16.70
C LEU A 173 -3.04 16.94 -16.40
N ALA A 174 -2.11 17.87 -16.11
CA ALA A 174 -0.77 17.51 -15.65
C ALA A 174 -0.81 16.71 -14.34
N ARG A 175 -1.68 17.10 -13.40
CA ARG A 175 -1.90 16.38 -12.15
C ARG A 175 -2.45 14.97 -12.38
N ALA A 176 -3.32 14.77 -13.38
CA ALA A 176 -3.85 13.46 -13.73
C ALA A 176 -2.76 12.52 -14.28
N VAL A 177 -1.88 12.99 -15.18
CA VAL A 177 -0.75 12.19 -15.69
C VAL A 177 0.22 11.85 -14.55
N ALA A 178 0.56 12.84 -13.72
CA ALA A 178 1.44 12.62 -12.56
C ALA A 178 0.83 11.61 -11.58
N ALA A 179 -0.48 11.69 -11.33
CA ALA A 179 -1.20 10.73 -10.49
C ALA A 179 -1.12 9.31 -11.07
N ALA A 180 -1.34 9.12 -12.37
CA ALA A 180 -1.21 7.82 -13.01
C ALA A 180 0.19 7.22 -12.78
N LEU A 181 1.25 8.00 -13.03
CA LEU A 181 2.64 7.59 -12.81
C LEU A 181 2.97 7.30 -11.34
N ASN A 182 2.42 8.10 -10.41
CA ASN A 182 2.63 7.93 -8.97
C ASN A 182 2.07 6.61 -8.41
N THR A 183 1.09 6.01 -9.09
CA THR A 183 0.48 4.76 -8.62
C THR A 183 1.09 3.49 -9.22
N MET A 184 2.01 3.63 -10.18
CA MET A 184 2.66 2.50 -10.84
C MET A 184 3.53 1.70 -9.86
N GLN A 185 3.56 0.38 -10.05
CA GLN A 185 4.36 -0.55 -9.25
C GLN A 185 5.41 -1.22 -10.13
N LEU A 186 6.65 -1.28 -9.64
CA LEU A 186 7.73 -2.01 -10.30
C LEU A 186 7.77 -3.46 -9.77
N MET A 187 7.92 -4.43 -10.67
CA MET A 187 8.20 -5.83 -10.32
C MET A 187 9.65 -6.00 -9.84
N THR A 188 9.97 -7.10 -9.16
CA THR A 188 11.35 -7.28 -8.67
C THR A 188 12.33 -7.48 -9.83
N PRO A 189 13.64 -7.20 -9.66
CA PRO A 189 14.64 -7.48 -10.69
C PRO A 189 14.65 -8.95 -11.14
N GLU A 190 14.40 -9.89 -10.22
CA GLU A 190 14.30 -11.32 -10.51
C GLU A 190 13.05 -11.68 -11.31
N GLU A 191 11.92 -11.00 -11.06
CA GLU A 191 10.69 -11.18 -11.85
C GLU A 191 10.85 -10.58 -13.25
N ARG A 192 11.48 -9.41 -13.34
CA ARG A 192 11.74 -8.75 -14.62
C ARG A 192 12.63 -9.57 -15.52
N THR A 193 13.71 -10.15 -14.98
CA THR A 193 14.65 -10.97 -15.75
C THR A 193 14.01 -12.26 -16.29
N LYS A 194 12.95 -12.77 -15.65
CA LYS A 194 12.15 -13.90 -16.14
C LYS A 194 11.18 -13.51 -17.25
N CYS A 195 10.86 -12.23 -17.41
CA CYS A 195 9.93 -11.74 -18.42
C CYS A 195 10.67 -11.41 -19.74
N SER A 196 10.76 -12.38 -20.65
CA SER A 196 11.40 -12.18 -21.96
C SER A 196 10.64 -11.24 -22.90
N ALA A 197 9.38 -10.90 -22.57
CA ALA A 197 8.52 -10.02 -23.36
C ALA A 197 8.80 -8.52 -23.11
N LEU A 198 9.48 -8.17 -22.01
CA LEU A 198 9.77 -6.78 -21.68
C LEU A 198 11.08 -6.30 -22.32
N PRO A 199 11.16 -5.04 -22.79
CA PRO A 199 12.39 -4.50 -23.34
C PRO A 199 13.53 -4.44 -22.30
N PRO A 200 14.79 -4.57 -22.73
CA PRO A 200 15.94 -4.46 -21.84
C PRO A 200 16.08 -3.04 -21.27
N ASP A 201 16.37 -2.95 -19.97
CA ASP A 201 16.61 -1.69 -19.26
C ASP A 201 17.78 -1.87 -18.29
N ARG A 202 18.93 -1.31 -18.65
CA ARG A 202 20.17 -1.42 -17.86
C ARG A 202 20.08 -0.68 -16.53
N SER A 203 19.21 0.33 -16.43
CA SER A 203 19.03 1.15 -15.23
C SER A 203 17.96 0.60 -14.28
N TYR A 204 17.24 -0.45 -14.67
CA TYR A 204 16.07 -0.90 -13.91
C TYR A 204 16.39 -1.33 -12.49
N GLU A 205 17.45 -2.11 -12.30
CA GLU A 205 17.79 -2.63 -10.98
C GLU A 205 18.13 -1.50 -10.00
N THR A 206 18.94 -0.54 -10.43
CA THR A 206 19.23 0.67 -9.65
C THR A 206 17.96 1.46 -9.35
N ASN A 207 17.14 1.74 -10.36
CA ASN A 207 15.89 2.47 -10.21
C ASN A 207 14.91 1.74 -9.27
N TYR A 208 14.82 0.42 -9.36
CA TYR A 208 13.97 -0.40 -8.50
C TYR A 208 14.38 -0.25 -7.02
N TRP A 209 15.68 -0.32 -6.72
CA TRP A 209 16.14 -0.18 -5.34
C TRP A 209 15.95 1.22 -4.79
N GLU A 210 16.17 2.26 -5.60
CA GLU A 210 15.88 3.64 -5.21
C GLU A 210 14.38 3.89 -5.00
N TRP A 211 13.54 3.34 -5.89
CA TRP A 211 12.09 3.36 -5.74
C TRP A 211 11.65 2.66 -4.46
N ARG A 212 12.22 1.49 -4.15
CA ARG A 212 11.93 0.76 -2.90
C ARG A 212 12.33 1.57 -1.67
N ASP A 213 13.50 2.20 -1.68
CA ASP A 213 13.95 3.07 -0.57
C ASP A 213 13.02 4.29 -0.42
N PHE A 214 12.60 4.89 -1.54
CA PHE A 214 11.61 5.96 -1.56
C PHE A 214 10.28 5.51 -0.91
N LEU A 215 9.73 4.35 -1.30
CA LEU A 215 8.52 3.82 -0.70
C LEU A 215 8.68 3.59 0.82
N GLN A 216 9.86 3.17 1.25
CA GLN A 216 10.12 2.87 2.66
C GLN A 216 10.33 4.12 3.52
N ARG A 217 11.01 5.14 3.00
CA ARG A 217 11.51 6.26 3.80
C ARG A 217 10.84 7.59 3.49
N LYS A 218 10.48 7.84 2.23
CA LYS A 218 10.02 9.15 1.74
C LYS A 218 8.53 9.21 1.45
N GLN A 219 7.92 8.15 0.91
CA GLN A 219 6.47 8.12 0.66
C GLN A 219 5.64 8.31 1.95
N PRO A 220 6.01 7.76 3.12
CA PRO A 220 5.27 8.00 4.37
C PRO A 220 5.28 9.45 4.85
N THR A 221 6.21 10.28 4.35
CA THR A 221 6.25 11.72 4.65
C THR A 221 5.38 12.54 3.69
N GLY A 222 4.60 11.88 2.82
CA GLY A 222 3.73 12.52 1.83
C GLY A 222 4.43 12.89 0.52
N ALA A 223 5.67 12.45 0.29
CA ALA A 223 6.37 12.72 -0.96
C ALA A 223 5.80 11.86 -2.12
N SER A 224 5.62 12.48 -3.29
CA SER A 224 5.16 11.81 -4.52
C SER A 224 6.33 11.34 -5.38
N LEU A 225 6.19 10.19 -6.04
CA LEU A 225 7.21 9.63 -6.95
C LEU A 225 7.58 10.65 -8.04
N SER A 226 6.58 11.31 -8.62
CA SER A 226 6.74 12.27 -9.70
C SER A 226 7.57 13.50 -9.31
N CYS A 227 7.63 13.83 -8.01
CA CYS A 227 8.38 14.97 -7.50
C CYS A 227 9.82 14.60 -7.10
N VAL A 228 10.09 13.31 -6.88
CA VAL A 228 11.39 12.82 -6.38
C VAL A 228 12.25 12.26 -7.50
N PHE A 229 11.64 11.64 -8.51
CA PHE A 229 12.35 10.97 -9.58
C PHE A 229 12.27 11.73 -10.92
N GLY A 230 13.29 11.54 -11.75
CA GLY A 230 13.44 12.15 -13.07
C GLY A 230 13.31 11.16 -14.23
N ARG A 231 14.04 11.41 -15.32
CA ARG A 231 13.92 10.70 -16.60
C ARG A 231 14.23 9.21 -16.52
N GLY A 232 15.23 8.82 -15.72
CA GLY A 232 15.62 7.42 -15.53
C GLY A 232 14.47 6.54 -15.01
N MET A 233 13.78 7.02 -13.98
CA MET A 233 12.60 6.35 -13.44
C MET A 233 11.44 6.34 -14.44
N LEU A 234 11.20 7.46 -15.11
CA LEU A 234 10.17 7.55 -16.15
C LEU A 234 10.37 6.49 -17.23
N ARG A 235 11.62 6.29 -17.68
CA ARG A 235 12.00 5.26 -18.65
C ARG A 235 11.66 3.86 -18.12
N SER A 236 12.05 3.54 -16.89
CA SER A 236 11.75 2.24 -16.29
C SER A 236 10.25 1.98 -16.14
N LEU A 237 9.47 3.01 -15.78
CA LEU A 237 8.01 2.95 -15.70
C LEU A 237 7.37 2.73 -17.06
N LEU A 238 7.79 3.46 -18.09
CA LEU A 238 7.24 3.31 -19.45
C LEU A 238 7.53 1.94 -20.06
N LEU A 239 8.72 1.39 -19.79
CA LEU A 239 9.10 0.06 -20.29
C LEU A 239 8.42 -1.08 -19.54
N CYS A 240 8.21 -0.94 -18.23
CA CYS A 240 7.71 -2.02 -17.37
C CYS A 240 6.19 -1.96 -17.14
N CYS A 241 5.60 -0.76 -17.16
CA CYS A 241 4.22 -0.49 -16.77
C CYS A 241 3.39 0.12 -17.91
N CYS A 242 3.77 -0.15 -19.17
CA CYS A 242 3.11 0.40 -20.36
C CYS A 242 1.58 0.16 -20.37
N ALA A 243 1.15 -1.10 -20.19
CA ALA A 243 -0.27 -1.47 -20.19
C ALA A 243 -1.10 -0.80 -19.06
N PRO A 244 -0.71 -0.87 -17.77
CA PRO A 244 -1.48 -0.21 -16.71
C PRO A 244 -1.45 1.31 -16.83
N LEU A 245 -0.36 1.91 -17.33
CA LEU A 245 -0.28 3.35 -17.56
C LEU A 245 -1.24 3.81 -18.66
N LEU A 246 -1.29 3.12 -19.81
CA LEU A 246 -2.20 3.44 -20.90
C LEU A 246 -3.66 3.26 -20.51
N ARG A 247 -3.98 2.27 -19.66
CA ARG A 247 -5.33 2.10 -19.12
C ARG A 247 -5.71 3.25 -18.17
N ASP A 248 -4.83 3.64 -17.26
CA ASP A 248 -5.10 4.70 -16.30
C ASP A 248 -5.19 6.08 -17.01
N LEU A 249 -4.42 6.30 -18.08
CA LEU A 249 -4.49 7.52 -18.91
C LEU A 249 -5.74 7.54 -19.81
N SER A 250 -6.13 6.40 -20.38
CA SER A 250 -7.29 6.31 -21.29
C SER A 250 -8.63 6.37 -20.57
N GLY A 251 -8.70 5.84 -19.33
CA GLY A 251 -9.90 5.93 -18.48
C GLY A 251 -10.11 7.28 -17.80
N GLY A 252 -9.15 8.21 -17.93
CA GLY A 252 -9.21 9.56 -17.35
C GLY A 252 -9.66 10.64 -18.34
N PRO A 253 -9.59 11.93 -17.93
CA PRO A 253 -9.95 13.07 -18.80
C PRO A 253 -9.03 13.21 -20.04
N LEU A 254 -7.95 12.43 -20.12
CA LEU A 254 -6.98 12.43 -21.21
C LEU A 254 -7.24 11.35 -22.28
N GLY A 255 -8.37 10.64 -22.21
CA GLY A 255 -8.68 9.56 -23.15
C GLY A 255 -8.55 9.95 -24.62
N PHE A 256 -8.93 11.17 -24.98
CA PHE A 256 -8.87 11.70 -26.36
C PHE A 256 -7.44 11.97 -26.86
N CYS A 257 -6.45 12.11 -25.98
CA CYS A 257 -5.07 12.47 -26.31
C CYS A 257 -4.03 11.50 -25.71
N CYS A 258 -4.48 10.38 -25.14
CA CYS A 258 -3.66 9.39 -24.44
C CYS A 258 -2.45 8.92 -25.27
N ALA A 259 -2.65 8.65 -26.57
CA ALA A 259 -1.56 8.23 -27.45
C ALA A 259 -0.50 9.33 -27.63
N ALA A 260 -0.92 10.58 -27.82
CA ALA A 260 -0.01 11.72 -27.98
C ALA A 260 0.80 11.97 -26.70
N VAL A 261 0.14 11.95 -25.54
CA VAL A 261 0.79 12.09 -24.23
C VAL A 261 1.80 10.95 -23.99
N PHE A 262 1.42 9.70 -24.29
CA PHE A 262 2.32 8.56 -24.16
C PHE A 262 3.56 8.65 -25.05
N HIS A 263 3.38 9.03 -26.33
CA HIS A 263 4.50 9.20 -27.24
C HIS A 263 5.48 10.28 -26.77
N ARG A 264 4.97 11.40 -26.24
CA ARG A 264 5.81 12.47 -25.69
C ARG A 264 6.51 12.09 -24.39
N LEU A 265 5.85 11.33 -23.51
CA LEU A 265 6.51 10.74 -22.34
C LEU A 265 7.67 9.81 -22.76
N CYS A 266 7.49 9.04 -23.84
CA CYS A 266 8.55 8.20 -24.39
C CYS A 266 9.71 9.00 -24.99
N ASP A 267 9.42 10.11 -25.68
CA ASP A 267 10.45 11.01 -26.22
C ASP A 267 11.26 11.64 -25.08
N GLU A 268 10.60 12.12 -24.02
CA GLU A 268 11.27 12.69 -22.84
C GLU A 268 12.08 11.64 -22.05
N ALA A 269 11.63 10.38 -22.03
CA ALA A 269 12.39 9.26 -21.47
C ALA A 269 13.51 8.75 -22.40
N SER A 270 13.72 9.40 -23.55
CA SER A 270 14.72 9.02 -24.56
C SER A 270 14.60 7.55 -24.99
N LEU A 271 13.36 7.07 -25.17
CA LEU A 271 13.08 5.73 -25.66
C LEU A 271 13.23 5.67 -27.18
N SER A 272 14.03 4.71 -27.66
CA SER A 272 14.16 4.46 -29.09
C SER A 272 12.81 3.99 -29.67
N PRO A 273 12.53 4.22 -30.96
CA PRO A 273 11.33 3.71 -31.60
C PRO A 273 11.18 2.19 -31.44
N ALA A 274 12.28 1.43 -31.50
CA ALA A 274 12.26 -0.02 -31.27
C ALA A 274 11.82 -0.40 -29.84
N SER A 275 12.34 0.29 -28.82
CA SER A 275 11.93 0.06 -27.42
C SER A 275 10.48 0.44 -27.16
N ARG A 276 9.98 1.50 -27.80
CA ARG A 276 8.56 1.89 -27.74
C ARG A 276 7.65 0.83 -28.35
N HIS A 277 7.99 0.35 -29.55
CA HIS A 277 7.23 -0.69 -30.22
C HIS A 277 7.26 -2.00 -29.42
N ALA A 278 8.40 -2.39 -28.86
CA ALA A 278 8.49 -3.57 -28.00
C ALA A 278 7.65 -3.40 -26.71
N ALA A 279 7.66 -2.22 -26.09
CA ALA A 279 6.80 -1.93 -24.94
C ALA A 279 5.30 -1.97 -25.30
N LEU A 280 4.91 -1.50 -26.48
CA LEU A 280 3.52 -1.59 -26.97
C LEU A 280 3.14 -3.03 -27.38
N GLN A 281 4.05 -3.79 -27.98
CA GLN A 281 3.84 -5.20 -28.31
C GLN A 281 3.70 -6.08 -27.07
N SER A 282 4.33 -5.70 -25.95
CA SER A 282 4.07 -6.33 -24.65
C SER A 282 2.62 -6.13 -24.21
N VAL A 283 1.95 -5.04 -24.60
CA VAL A 283 0.52 -4.81 -24.32
C VAL A 283 -0.38 -5.75 -25.13
N THR A 284 0.00 -6.09 -26.36
CA THR A 284 -0.79 -6.96 -27.24
C THR A 284 -0.56 -8.45 -27.00
N THR A 285 0.62 -8.83 -26.47
CA THR A 285 0.93 -10.23 -26.09
C THR A 285 0.48 -10.55 -24.66
N HIS A 286 0.43 -9.55 -23.77
CA HIS A 286 -0.27 -9.64 -22.50
C HIS A 286 -1.76 -9.37 -22.69
N ASP A 287 -2.46 -10.29 -23.35
CA ASP A 287 -3.92 -10.30 -23.35
C ASP A 287 -4.43 -10.42 -21.90
N ALA A 288 -4.97 -9.30 -21.41
CA ALA A 288 -6.01 -9.10 -20.40
C ALA A 288 -6.19 -10.11 -19.24
N THR A 289 -5.14 -10.78 -18.78
CA THR A 289 -5.17 -11.33 -17.43
C THR A 289 -4.92 -10.16 -16.49
N LEU A 290 -6.01 -9.62 -15.95
CA LEU A 290 -6.01 -8.73 -14.78
C LEU A 290 -5.31 -9.45 -13.60
N GLU A 291 -3.99 -9.53 -13.63
CA GLU A 291 -3.19 -10.06 -12.54
C GLU A 291 -2.96 -8.94 -11.52
N SER A 292 -3.13 -9.31 -10.25
CA SER A 292 -2.96 -8.40 -9.13
C SER A 292 -1.47 -8.10 -8.96
N PHE A 293 -1.04 -6.93 -9.44
CA PHE A 293 0.33 -6.41 -9.28
C PHE A 293 0.59 -5.83 -7.88
N LEU A 294 0.01 -6.43 -6.84
CA LEU A 294 0.25 -6.03 -5.46
C LEU A 294 1.53 -6.70 -4.94
N VAL A 295 2.69 -6.14 -5.29
CA VAL A 295 3.99 -6.56 -4.72
C VAL A 295 4.13 -5.97 -3.32
N SER A 296 3.98 -6.83 -2.31
CA SER A 296 4.07 -6.46 -0.90
C SER A 296 5.49 -6.62 -0.35
N GLU A 297 6.45 -5.81 -0.81
CA GLU A 297 7.82 -5.86 -0.25
C GLU A 297 8.10 -4.79 0.82
N SER A 298 7.33 -3.71 0.89
CA SER A 298 7.75 -2.54 1.68
C SER A 298 7.43 -2.61 3.18
N GLY A 299 6.65 -3.58 3.67
CA GLY A 299 6.37 -3.74 5.12
C GLY A 299 5.62 -2.58 5.80
N LEU A 300 5.43 -1.45 5.13
CA LEU A 300 4.62 -0.30 5.51
C LEU A 300 3.27 -0.47 4.82
N GLY A 301 2.13 -0.67 5.46
CA GLY A 301 1.72 -0.35 6.81
C GLY A 301 0.21 -0.26 6.66
N PHE A 302 -0.51 -1.33 7.00
CA PHE A 302 -1.98 -1.54 7.03
C PHE A 302 -2.87 -0.78 6.01
N LEU A 303 -2.84 0.54 6.01
CA LEU A 303 -3.57 1.48 5.16
C LEU A 303 -3.22 1.42 3.66
N SER A 304 -1.94 1.25 3.31
CA SER A 304 -1.53 1.15 1.88
C SER A 304 -2.02 -0.14 1.21
N ARG A 305 -2.22 -1.21 1.99
CA ARG A 305 -2.65 -2.53 1.49
C ARG A 305 -4.14 -2.59 1.14
N ASP A 306 -4.98 -1.86 1.87
CA ASP A 306 -6.42 -1.79 1.54
C ASP A 306 -6.65 -1.05 0.21
N PHE A 307 -5.82 -0.04 -0.08
CA PHE A 307 -5.91 0.76 -1.31
C PHE A 307 -5.77 -0.09 -2.59
N GLY A 308 -4.83 -1.03 -2.59
CA GLY A 308 -4.63 -1.96 -3.70
C GLY A 308 -5.87 -2.82 -3.98
N SER A 309 -6.41 -3.43 -2.92
CA SER A 309 -7.64 -4.23 -3.04
C SER A 309 -8.86 -3.37 -3.40
N ALA A 310 -8.94 -2.13 -2.91
CA ALA A 310 -10.03 -1.20 -3.24
C ALA A 310 -10.03 -0.80 -4.73
N ARG A 311 -8.85 -0.59 -5.34
CA ARG A 311 -8.74 -0.34 -6.78
C ARG A 311 -9.19 -1.54 -7.61
N GLU A 312 -8.81 -2.74 -7.20
CA GLU A 312 -9.27 -3.97 -7.87
C GLU A 312 -10.79 -4.17 -7.77
N GLU A 313 -11.40 -3.71 -6.68
CA GLU A 313 -12.85 -3.73 -6.53
C GLU A 313 -13.52 -2.70 -7.46
N GLN A 314 -12.99 -1.48 -7.51
CA GLN A 314 -13.50 -0.42 -8.39
C GLN A 314 -13.36 -0.78 -9.87
N SER A 315 -12.33 -1.54 -10.25
CA SER A 315 -12.17 -2.06 -11.61
C SER A 315 -13.04 -3.28 -11.91
N GLY A 316 -13.80 -3.77 -10.93
CA GLY A 316 -14.66 -4.95 -11.06
C GLY A 316 -13.90 -6.28 -11.11
N LEU A 317 -12.59 -6.30 -10.81
CA LEU A 317 -11.79 -7.52 -10.77
C LEU A 317 -12.15 -8.42 -9.60
N ILE A 318 -12.49 -7.81 -8.46
CA ILE A 318 -12.95 -8.51 -7.27
C ILE A 318 -14.38 -8.10 -6.89
N SER A 319 -15.11 -9.03 -6.29
CA SER A 319 -16.44 -8.80 -5.75
C SER A 319 -16.65 -9.59 -4.46
N PHE A 320 -17.69 -9.23 -3.71
CA PHE A 320 -18.02 -9.85 -2.43
C PHE A 320 -19.44 -10.39 -2.45
N ALA A 321 -19.65 -11.57 -1.87
CA ALA A 321 -20.97 -12.18 -1.75
C ALA A 321 -21.15 -12.84 -0.38
N CYS A 322 -22.29 -12.61 0.27
CA CYS A 322 -22.66 -13.29 1.50
C CYS A 322 -23.52 -14.51 1.14
N LEU A 323 -23.02 -15.71 1.42
CA LEU A 323 -23.64 -16.97 1.02
C LEU A 323 -24.03 -17.81 2.24
N THR A 324 -25.06 -18.63 2.10
CA THR A 324 -25.45 -19.65 3.10
C THR A 324 -25.98 -20.89 2.38
N ASN A 325 -26.17 -21.98 3.12
CA ASN A 325 -26.72 -23.21 2.57
C ASN A 325 -28.25 -23.09 2.38
N ASP A 326 -28.65 -22.43 1.31
CA ASP A 326 -30.04 -22.24 0.87
C ASP A 326 -30.51 -23.30 -0.13
N ARG A 327 -29.73 -24.38 -0.32
CA ARG A 327 -29.93 -25.45 -1.32
C ARG A 327 -29.82 -25.00 -2.78
N GLN A 328 -29.34 -23.78 -3.07
CA GLN A 328 -29.04 -23.39 -4.44
C GLN A 328 -27.74 -24.07 -4.92
N PRO A 329 -27.70 -24.64 -6.15
CA PRO A 329 -26.50 -25.31 -6.66
C PRO A 329 -25.28 -24.39 -6.72
N LEU A 330 -25.45 -23.15 -7.19
CA LEU A 330 -24.36 -22.17 -7.31
C LEU A 330 -23.77 -21.80 -5.95
N HIS A 331 -24.62 -21.57 -4.94
CA HIS A 331 -24.17 -21.27 -3.58
C HIS A 331 -23.47 -22.48 -2.95
N SER A 332 -23.98 -23.69 -3.20
CA SER A 332 -23.35 -24.93 -2.72
C SER A 332 -21.95 -25.09 -3.31
N MET A 333 -21.77 -24.84 -4.62
CA MET A 333 -20.45 -24.87 -5.26
C MET A 333 -19.49 -23.85 -4.66
N ALA A 334 -19.95 -22.61 -4.43
CA ALA A 334 -19.13 -21.58 -3.81
C ALA A 334 -18.76 -21.91 -2.35
N LEU A 335 -19.68 -22.49 -1.57
CA LEU A 335 -19.43 -22.97 -0.21
C LEU A 335 -18.43 -24.14 -0.19
N VAL A 336 -18.50 -25.07 -1.16
CA VAL A 336 -17.46 -26.11 -1.33
C VAL A 336 -16.10 -25.47 -1.56
N ALA A 337 -16.00 -24.47 -2.44
CA ALA A 337 -14.76 -23.75 -2.70
C ALA A 337 -14.21 -23.06 -1.44
N ALA A 338 -15.06 -22.36 -0.69
CA ALA A 338 -14.69 -21.72 0.58
C ALA A 338 -14.22 -22.76 1.63
N LYS A 339 -14.95 -23.87 1.80
CA LYS A 339 -14.57 -24.98 2.68
C LYS A 339 -13.20 -25.56 2.31
N ASN A 340 -12.89 -25.71 1.03
CA ASN A 340 -11.59 -26.19 0.57
C ASN A 340 -10.45 -25.20 0.85
N ILE A 341 -10.73 -23.89 0.90
CA ILE A 341 -9.76 -22.88 1.35
C ILE A 341 -9.57 -23.00 2.86
N PHE A 342 -10.64 -22.99 3.66
CA PHE A 342 -10.55 -23.11 5.12
C PHE A 342 -9.79 -24.38 5.53
N SER A 343 -10.11 -25.53 4.93
CA SER A 343 -9.45 -26.80 5.24
C SER A 343 -7.96 -26.82 4.91
N ARG A 344 -7.49 -26.00 3.96
CA ARG A 344 -6.06 -25.90 3.61
C ARG A 344 -5.34 -24.88 4.49
N GLN A 345 -5.99 -23.75 4.79
CA GLN A 345 -5.40 -22.64 5.54
C GLN A 345 -5.47 -22.82 7.06
N LEU A 346 -6.38 -23.66 7.56
CA LEU A 346 -6.58 -23.96 8.98
C LEU A 346 -6.33 -25.45 9.25
N PRO A 347 -5.08 -25.94 9.17
CA PRO A 347 -4.77 -27.38 9.27
C PRO A 347 -5.05 -27.98 10.65
N LYS A 348 -5.09 -27.14 11.70
CA LYS A 348 -5.44 -27.56 13.07
C LYS A 348 -6.94 -27.83 13.25
N MET A 349 -7.78 -27.35 12.34
CA MET A 349 -9.23 -27.52 12.41
C MET A 349 -9.64 -28.81 11.70
N PRO A 350 -10.40 -29.72 12.35
CA PRO A 350 -10.87 -30.95 11.72
C PRO A 350 -11.71 -30.67 10.46
N ARG A 351 -11.50 -31.44 9.40
CA ARG A 351 -12.15 -31.19 8.10
C ARG A 351 -13.67 -31.36 8.18
N GLU A 352 -14.12 -32.35 8.93
CA GLU A 352 -15.52 -32.66 9.20
C GLU A 352 -16.18 -31.50 9.94
N TYR A 353 -15.45 -30.90 10.89
CA TYR A 353 -15.90 -29.74 11.64
C TYR A 353 -16.11 -28.52 10.73
N ILE A 354 -15.14 -28.24 9.84
CA ILE A 354 -15.24 -27.15 8.85
C ILE A 354 -16.45 -27.35 7.95
N VAL A 355 -16.61 -28.56 7.38
CA VAL A 355 -17.76 -28.89 6.51
C VAL A 355 -19.07 -28.66 7.25
N ARG A 356 -19.18 -29.16 8.49
CA ARG A 356 -20.39 -29.07 9.27
C ARG A 356 -20.82 -27.62 9.50
N LEU A 357 -19.90 -26.71 9.82
CA LEU A 357 -20.23 -25.31 10.04
C LEU A 357 -20.45 -24.53 8.73
N VAL A 358 -19.63 -24.73 7.70
CA VAL A 358 -19.78 -24.00 6.43
C VAL A 358 -21.12 -24.32 5.75
N PHE A 359 -21.61 -25.56 5.89
CA PHE A 359 -22.90 -26.00 5.35
C PHE A 359 -24.06 -25.89 6.34
N ASP A 360 -23.83 -25.40 7.55
CA ASP A 360 -24.89 -25.14 8.51
C ASP A 360 -25.71 -23.92 8.09
N ARG A 361 -27.05 -24.02 8.16
CA ARG A 361 -27.94 -22.95 7.71
C ARG A 361 -27.97 -21.72 8.61
N SER A 362 -27.50 -21.85 9.84
CA SER A 362 -27.35 -20.71 10.75
C SER A 362 -26.02 -20.00 10.59
N HIS A 363 -25.12 -20.54 9.76
CA HIS A 363 -23.87 -19.91 9.39
C HIS A 363 -23.96 -19.27 8.01
N TYR A 364 -23.22 -18.17 7.87
CA TYR A 364 -23.06 -17.45 6.63
C TYR A 364 -21.57 -17.39 6.31
N THR A 365 -21.24 -17.47 5.03
CA THR A 365 -19.87 -17.31 4.54
C THR A 365 -19.81 -16.09 3.64
N PHE A 366 -19.11 -15.07 4.11
CA PHE A 366 -18.82 -13.88 3.33
C PHE A 366 -17.61 -14.15 2.45
N CYS A 367 -17.82 -14.32 1.15
CA CYS A 367 -16.83 -14.75 0.18
C CYS A 367 -16.21 -13.56 -0.56
N LEU A 368 -14.90 -13.65 -0.79
CA LEU A 368 -14.17 -12.80 -1.74
C LEU A 368 -14.00 -13.56 -3.05
N ILE A 369 -14.51 -12.97 -4.13
CA ILE A 369 -14.53 -13.54 -5.47
C ILE A 369 -13.60 -12.71 -6.35
N LYS A 370 -12.73 -13.38 -7.12
CA LYS A 370 -11.84 -12.76 -8.10
C LYS A 370 -11.90 -13.57 -9.38
N LYS A 371 -12.20 -12.93 -10.52
CA LYS A 371 -12.37 -13.62 -11.82
C LYS A 371 -13.28 -14.87 -11.72
N GLN A 372 -14.44 -14.73 -11.06
CA GLN A 372 -15.41 -15.81 -10.79
C GLN A 372 -14.91 -16.97 -9.90
N GLN A 373 -13.72 -16.87 -9.31
CA GLN A 373 -13.20 -17.86 -8.37
C GLN A 373 -13.22 -17.32 -6.94
N ILE A 374 -13.59 -18.18 -5.98
CA ILE A 374 -13.47 -17.85 -4.56
C ILE A 374 -12.00 -17.90 -4.18
N ILE A 375 -11.46 -16.79 -3.70
CA ILE A 375 -10.05 -16.69 -3.26
C ILE A 375 -9.92 -16.52 -1.74
N GLY A 376 -11.01 -16.23 -1.04
CA GLY A 376 -11.04 -16.14 0.41
C GLY A 376 -12.45 -16.06 0.94
N GLY A 377 -12.59 -16.16 2.26
CA GLY A 377 -13.88 -16.02 2.91
C GLY A 377 -13.80 -15.89 4.42
N CYS A 378 -14.92 -15.45 5.00
CA CYS A 378 -15.17 -15.39 6.43
C CYS A 378 -16.47 -16.13 6.75
N CYS A 379 -16.38 -17.27 7.42
CA CYS A 379 -17.55 -17.99 7.93
C CYS A 379 -17.90 -17.45 9.31
N PHE A 380 -19.13 -16.99 9.49
CA PHE A 380 -19.60 -16.39 10.72
C PHE A 380 -21.05 -16.79 11.03
N ARG A 381 -21.42 -16.71 12.31
CA ARG A 381 -22.77 -16.97 12.80
C ARG A 381 -23.33 -15.71 13.45
N PRO A 382 -24.37 -15.08 12.87
CA PRO A 382 -24.99 -13.90 13.44
C PRO A 382 -26.01 -14.27 14.54
N TYR A 383 -25.98 -13.51 15.63
CA TYR A 383 -26.94 -13.57 16.72
C TYR A 383 -27.67 -12.22 16.81
N PHE A 384 -28.71 -12.05 15.99
CA PHE A 384 -29.39 -10.75 15.82
C PHE A 384 -29.99 -10.20 17.11
N LYS A 385 -30.59 -11.05 17.96
CA LYS A 385 -31.16 -10.63 19.25
C LYS A 385 -30.08 -10.13 20.21
N GLN A 386 -28.94 -10.80 20.25
CA GLN A 386 -27.80 -10.46 21.08
C GLN A 386 -26.89 -9.40 20.42
N LYS A 387 -27.18 -8.97 19.20
CA LYS A 387 -26.44 -7.97 18.42
C LYS A 387 -24.94 -8.25 18.27
N PHE A 388 -24.55 -9.51 18.15
CA PHE A 388 -23.17 -9.88 17.85
C PHE A 388 -23.11 -10.98 16.78
N ALA A 389 -21.94 -11.20 16.21
CA ALA A 389 -21.67 -12.37 15.39
C ALA A 389 -20.39 -13.07 15.83
N GLU A 390 -20.42 -14.40 15.81
CA GLU A 390 -19.27 -15.26 16.03
C GLU A 390 -18.55 -15.45 14.70
N VAL A 391 -17.27 -15.05 14.61
CA VAL A 391 -16.42 -15.37 13.46
C VAL A 391 -15.79 -16.73 13.70
N ALA A 392 -16.27 -17.75 12.97
CA ALA A 392 -15.85 -19.13 13.10
C ALA A 392 -14.58 -19.43 12.29
N PHE A 393 -14.56 -19.03 11.01
CA PHE A 393 -13.40 -19.22 10.15
C PHE A 393 -13.11 -17.98 9.34
N LEU A 394 -11.82 -17.70 9.12
CA LEU A 394 -11.36 -16.64 8.25
C LEU A 394 -10.10 -17.09 7.54
N ALA A 395 -10.11 -17.07 6.22
CA ALA A 395 -8.95 -17.47 5.43
C ALA A 395 -8.95 -16.82 4.04
N VAL A 396 -7.75 -16.62 3.51
CA VAL A 396 -7.49 -16.26 2.11
C VAL A 396 -6.50 -17.28 1.55
N THR A 397 -6.65 -17.66 0.28
CA THR A 397 -5.73 -18.58 -0.39
C THR A 397 -4.29 -18.08 -0.34
N SER A 398 -3.33 -18.97 -0.13
CA SER A 398 -1.91 -18.62 0.08
C SER A 398 -1.32 -17.78 -1.06
N SER A 399 -1.71 -18.03 -2.30
CA SER A 399 -1.26 -17.27 -3.49
C SER A 399 -1.71 -15.81 -3.51
N GLU A 400 -2.75 -15.47 -2.74
CA GLU A 400 -3.35 -14.14 -2.67
C GLU A 400 -3.17 -13.51 -1.27
N GLN A 401 -2.42 -14.14 -0.37
CA GLN A 401 -2.11 -13.57 0.93
C GLN A 401 -1.15 -12.37 0.81
N VAL A 402 -1.10 -11.55 1.87
CA VAL A 402 -0.23 -10.36 1.99
C VAL A 402 -0.60 -9.19 1.05
N LYS A 403 -1.49 -9.41 0.06
CA LYS A 403 -2.03 -8.40 -0.87
C LYS A 403 -3.12 -7.47 -0.29
N GLY A 404 -3.50 -7.63 0.98
CA GLY A 404 -4.50 -6.78 1.65
C GLY A 404 -5.93 -7.31 1.61
N TYR A 405 -6.22 -8.35 0.82
CA TYR A 405 -7.55 -8.94 0.70
C TYR A 405 -8.20 -9.34 2.03
N GLY A 406 -7.41 -9.85 2.99
CA GLY A 406 -7.94 -10.19 4.31
C GLY A 406 -8.46 -8.97 5.09
N THR A 407 -7.82 -7.80 4.94
CA THR A 407 -8.32 -6.54 5.53
C THR A 407 -9.57 -6.08 4.80
N ARG A 408 -9.53 -6.06 3.46
CA ARG A 408 -10.68 -5.63 2.63
C ARG A 408 -11.92 -6.48 2.89
N LEU A 409 -11.76 -7.80 2.99
CA LEU A 409 -12.81 -8.75 3.34
C LEU A 409 -13.45 -8.45 4.70
N MET A 410 -12.63 -8.15 5.72
CA MET A 410 -13.14 -7.80 7.05
C MET A 410 -13.84 -6.45 7.08
N ASN A 411 -13.34 -5.45 6.35
CA ASN A 411 -13.99 -4.14 6.23
C ASN A 411 -15.38 -4.26 5.58
N HIS A 412 -15.47 -5.00 4.47
CA HIS A 412 -16.75 -5.31 3.83
C HIS A 412 -17.69 -6.09 4.74
N LEU A 413 -17.17 -7.07 5.47
CA LEU A 413 -17.97 -7.83 6.43
C LEU A 413 -18.53 -6.92 7.52
N LYS A 414 -17.73 -6.00 8.07
CA LYS A 414 -18.20 -5.01 9.06
C LYS A 414 -19.33 -4.16 8.49
N GLU A 415 -19.18 -3.61 7.29
CA GLU A 415 -20.25 -2.82 6.66
C GLU A 415 -21.49 -3.66 6.34
N HIS A 416 -21.31 -4.92 5.96
CA HIS A 416 -22.42 -5.83 5.70
C HIS A 416 -23.24 -6.11 6.97
N VAL A 417 -22.59 -6.51 8.07
CA VAL A 417 -23.31 -6.88 9.30
C VAL A 417 -23.92 -5.69 10.04
N LYS A 418 -23.36 -4.48 9.87
CA LYS A 418 -23.96 -3.25 10.42
C LYS A 418 -25.39 -3.03 9.92
N LYS A 419 -25.66 -3.34 8.65
CA LYS A 419 -27.01 -3.24 8.07
C LYS A 419 -28.02 -4.12 8.79
N SER A 420 -27.53 -5.20 9.43
CA SER A 420 -28.33 -6.14 10.22
C SER A 420 -28.32 -5.83 11.73
N GLY A 421 -27.79 -4.68 12.16
CA GLY A 421 -27.80 -4.25 13.56
C GLY A 421 -26.81 -4.99 14.47
N ILE A 422 -25.80 -5.65 13.90
CA ILE A 422 -24.73 -6.31 14.66
C ILE A 422 -23.70 -5.27 15.12
N GLU A 423 -23.41 -5.26 16.42
CA GLU A 423 -22.54 -4.29 17.07
C GLU A 423 -21.16 -4.88 17.44
N TYR A 424 -21.06 -6.20 17.60
CA TYR A 424 -19.86 -6.89 18.07
C TYR A 424 -19.50 -8.10 17.21
N PHE A 425 -18.20 -8.32 17.04
CA PHE A 425 -17.66 -9.63 16.65
C PHE A 425 -16.96 -10.28 17.83
N LEU A 426 -17.18 -11.58 17.98
CA LEU A 426 -16.42 -12.44 18.88
C LEU A 426 -15.76 -13.55 18.07
N THR A 427 -14.54 -13.91 18.42
CA THR A 427 -13.81 -14.98 17.74
C THR A 427 -12.79 -15.62 18.67
N TYR A 428 -12.53 -16.91 18.48
CA TYR A 428 -11.36 -17.58 19.03
C TYR A 428 -10.26 -17.54 17.98
N ALA A 429 -9.24 -16.73 18.23
CA ALA A 429 -8.10 -16.59 17.34
C ALA A 429 -6.95 -17.52 17.74
N ASP A 430 -6.40 -18.24 16.78
CA ASP A 430 -5.12 -18.92 16.94
C ASP A 430 -4.01 -17.91 17.27
N ASN A 431 -2.99 -18.33 18.01
CA ASN A 431 -1.85 -17.48 18.42
C ASN A 431 -1.17 -16.77 17.23
N PHE A 432 -1.10 -17.43 16.06
CA PHE A 432 -0.55 -16.84 14.84
C PHE A 432 -1.47 -15.77 14.20
N ALA A 433 -2.79 -15.85 14.45
CA ALA A 433 -3.79 -14.96 13.89
C ALA A 433 -4.10 -13.74 14.78
N VAL A 434 -3.72 -13.77 16.07
CA VAL A 434 -3.94 -12.65 17.02
C VAL A 434 -3.44 -11.32 16.46
N GLY A 435 -2.27 -11.32 15.80
CA GLY A 435 -1.70 -10.12 15.19
C GLY A 435 -2.55 -9.56 14.04
N TYR A 436 -3.19 -10.43 13.25
CA TYR A 436 -4.14 -10.02 12.23
C TYR A 436 -5.39 -9.41 12.87
N PHE A 437 -6.03 -10.11 13.82
CA PHE A 437 -7.25 -9.64 14.46
C PHE A 437 -7.05 -8.31 15.20
N ARG A 438 -5.91 -8.15 15.89
CA ARG A 438 -5.55 -6.87 16.53
C ARG A 438 -5.51 -5.71 15.53
N LYS A 439 -4.96 -5.93 14.32
CA LYS A 439 -4.96 -4.92 13.24
C LYS A 439 -6.36 -4.60 12.73
N GLN A 440 -7.27 -5.57 12.78
CA GLN A 440 -8.69 -5.35 12.44
C GLN A 440 -9.49 -4.70 13.57
N GLY A 441 -8.86 -4.29 14.68
CA GLY A 441 -9.54 -3.66 15.81
C GLY A 441 -10.17 -4.65 16.79
N PHE A 442 -9.69 -5.90 16.81
CA PHE A 442 -10.03 -6.83 17.87
C PHE A 442 -9.12 -6.64 19.09
N THR A 443 -9.67 -6.87 20.28
CA THR A 443 -8.98 -6.82 21.57
C THR A 443 -9.26 -8.10 22.35
N GLN A 444 -8.33 -8.49 23.22
CA GLN A 444 -8.54 -9.61 24.15
C GLN A 444 -9.43 -9.22 25.34
N LYS A 445 -9.61 -7.91 25.58
CA LYS A 445 -10.48 -7.40 26.63
C LYS A 445 -11.92 -7.40 26.13
N ILE A 446 -12.70 -8.37 26.59
CA ILE A 446 -14.13 -8.49 26.27
C ILE A 446 -14.89 -7.43 27.07
N SER A 447 -15.48 -6.45 26.38
CA SER A 447 -16.30 -5.40 26.98
C SER A 447 -17.79 -5.74 26.97
N MET A 448 -18.20 -6.67 26.11
CA MET A 448 -19.56 -7.15 26.00
C MET A 448 -19.98 -7.96 27.25
N PRO A 449 -21.17 -7.68 27.83
CA PRO A 449 -21.67 -8.40 29.01
C PRO A 449 -21.72 -9.91 28.79
N LYS A 450 -21.30 -10.68 29.79
CA LYS A 450 -21.13 -12.14 29.69
C LYS A 450 -22.44 -12.84 29.35
N GLU A 451 -23.56 -12.35 29.87
CA GLU A 451 -24.91 -12.89 29.67
C GLU A 451 -25.34 -12.86 28.20
N ARG A 452 -24.72 -11.99 27.40
CA ARG A 452 -25.07 -11.78 25.99
C ARG A 452 -24.37 -12.77 25.04
N TRP A 453 -23.25 -13.38 25.44
CA TRP A 453 -22.46 -14.26 24.57
C TRP A 453 -22.14 -15.63 25.17
N PHE A 454 -22.15 -15.75 26.50
CA PHE A 454 -21.83 -17.00 27.18
C PHE A 454 -22.84 -18.09 26.81
N GLY A 455 -22.34 -19.25 26.41
CA GLY A 455 -23.15 -20.38 25.94
C GLY A 455 -23.62 -20.29 24.47
N PHE A 456 -23.39 -19.17 23.78
CA PHE A 456 -23.70 -19.02 22.36
C PHE A 456 -22.52 -19.38 21.47
N ILE A 457 -21.31 -18.93 21.83
CA ILE A 457 -20.10 -19.18 21.06
C ILE A 457 -19.48 -20.54 21.39
N LYS A 458 -18.69 -21.09 20.46
CA LYS A 458 -17.93 -22.31 20.69
C LYS A 458 -16.57 -21.99 21.31
N ASP A 459 -16.22 -22.73 22.36
CA ASP A 459 -14.90 -22.68 22.96
C ASP A 459 -13.93 -23.54 22.15
N TYR A 460 -12.78 -22.98 21.79
CA TYR A 460 -11.72 -23.68 21.09
C TYR A 460 -10.50 -23.81 21.98
N GLU A 461 -10.04 -25.04 22.20
CA GLU A 461 -8.86 -25.32 22.99
C GLU A 461 -7.61 -24.70 22.32
N GLY A 462 -6.84 -23.93 23.10
CA GLY A 462 -5.66 -23.21 22.58
C GLY A 462 -5.96 -21.94 21.77
N GLY A 463 -7.23 -21.55 21.63
CA GLY A 463 -7.63 -20.29 21.00
C GLY A 463 -7.68 -19.13 22.01
N THR A 464 -7.33 -17.92 21.56
CA THR A 464 -7.51 -16.69 22.34
C THR A 464 -8.83 -16.03 22.00
N LEU A 465 -9.74 -15.89 22.96
CA LEU A 465 -10.99 -15.15 22.76
C LEU A 465 -10.69 -13.66 22.52
N MET A 466 -11.24 -13.12 21.43
CA MET A 466 -11.08 -11.71 21.04
C MET A 466 -12.41 -11.08 20.64
N GLU A 467 -12.57 -9.80 20.96
CA GLU A 467 -13.75 -8.98 20.67
C GLU A 467 -13.39 -7.83 19.73
N CYS A 468 -14.23 -7.56 18.72
CA CYS A 468 -14.22 -6.31 17.96
C CYS A 468 -15.55 -5.59 18.12
N ARG A 469 -15.51 -4.37 18.66
CA ARG A 469 -16.67 -3.48 18.66
C ARG A 469 -16.75 -2.72 17.35
N ILE A 470 -17.86 -2.87 16.64
CA ILE A 470 -18.10 -2.26 15.35
C ILE A 470 -18.70 -0.86 15.58
N SER A 471 -18.04 0.17 15.08
CA SER A 471 -18.51 1.55 15.22
C SER A 471 -19.58 1.86 14.17
N PRO A 472 -20.78 2.35 14.56
CA PRO A 472 -21.84 2.68 13.61
C PRO A 472 -21.54 3.96 12.81
N LYS A 473 -20.62 4.80 13.30
CA LYS A 473 -20.32 6.12 12.70
C LYS A 473 -19.18 6.09 11.67
N VAL A 474 -18.41 5.01 11.63
CA VAL A 474 -17.19 4.91 10.82
C VAL A 474 -17.50 4.08 9.59
N ASP A 475 -17.22 4.57 8.39
CA ASP A 475 -17.22 3.75 7.17
C ASP A 475 -15.86 3.02 7.06
N TYR A 476 -15.88 1.71 7.27
CA TYR A 476 -14.67 0.88 7.23
C TYR A 476 -14.11 0.72 5.81
N LEU A 477 -14.88 0.96 4.75
CA LEU A 477 -14.39 0.91 3.37
C LEU A 477 -13.61 2.17 2.97
N ARG A 478 -13.87 3.28 3.68
CA ARG A 478 -13.24 4.60 3.46
C ARG A 478 -12.33 5.03 4.60
N LEU A 479 -11.91 4.08 5.45
CA LEU A 479 -11.14 4.36 6.66
C LEU A 479 -9.86 5.17 6.37
N PHE A 480 -9.17 4.87 5.27
CA PHE A 480 -7.96 5.59 4.88
C PHE A 480 -8.22 7.06 4.53
N GLU A 481 -9.22 7.33 3.68
CA GLU A 481 -9.61 8.69 3.31
C GLU A 481 -9.99 9.49 4.55
N MET A 482 -10.83 8.91 5.40
CA MET A 482 -11.27 9.55 6.65
C MET A 482 -10.10 9.91 7.57
N LEU A 483 -9.14 9.00 7.76
CA LEU A 483 -7.97 9.25 8.60
C LEU A 483 -7.05 10.32 7.99
N ASN A 484 -6.86 10.30 6.67
CA ASN A 484 -6.06 11.31 5.97
C ASN A 484 -6.70 12.70 6.08
N ASP A 485 -8.03 12.78 5.93
CA ASP A 485 -8.75 14.05 6.06
C ASP A 485 -8.71 14.58 7.50
N GLN A 486 -8.82 13.70 8.49
CA GLN A 486 -8.62 14.04 9.90
C GLN A 486 -7.20 14.54 10.15
N GLN A 487 -6.18 13.86 9.64
CA GLN A 487 -4.78 14.27 9.78
C GLN A 487 -4.54 15.64 9.14
N LYS A 488 -5.05 15.87 7.92
CA LYS A 488 -4.98 17.18 7.26
C LYS A 488 -5.72 18.27 8.04
N ALA A 489 -6.88 17.97 8.63
CA ALA A 489 -7.61 18.91 9.46
C ALA A 489 -6.81 19.30 10.72
N VAL A 490 -6.20 18.32 11.39
CA VAL A 490 -5.31 18.55 12.53
C VAL A 490 -4.08 19.36 12.11
N GLN A 491 -3.45 19.02 10.99
CA GLN A 491 -2.31 19.79 10.47
C GLN A 491 -2.69 21.24 10.14
N ARG A 492 -3.84 21.47 9.51
CA ARG A 492 -4.35 22.83 9.27
C ARG A 492 -4.60 23.59 10.57
N ALA A 493 -5.15 22.93 11.59
CA ALA A 493 -5.34 23.53 12.91
C ALA A 493 -4.01 23.88 13.58
N ILE A 494 -3.01 22.97 13.51
CA ILE A 494 -1.65 23.22 14.00
C ILE A 494 -1.03 24.42 13.26
N MET A 495 -1.09 24.46 11.93
CA MET A 495 -0.58 25.58 11.13
C MET A 495 -1.27 26.90 11.46
N ARG A 496 -2.57 26.90 11.78
CA ARG A 496 -3.30 28.11 12.19
C ARG A 496 -2.93 28.59 13.58
N LEU A 497 -2.72 27.68 14.54
CA LEU A 497 -2.35 28.01 15.92
C LEU A 497 -0.88 28.38 16.06
N LYS A 498 0.00 27.64 15.37
CA LYS A 498 1.46 27.78 15.38
C LYS A 498 2.00 27.54 13.96
N PRO A 499 1.98 28.55 13.08
CA PRO A 499 2.56 28.41 11.76
C PRO A 499 4.06 28.08 11.88
N PRO A 500 4.59 27.12 11.10
CA PRO A 500 6.01 26.82 11.11
C PRO A 500 6.79 28.06 10.67
N ARG A 501 7.59 28.63 11.57
CA ARG A 501 8.50 29.74 11.26
C ARG A 501 9.79 29.17 10.70
N VAL A 502 10.14 29.58 9.47
CA VAL A 502 11.40 29.21 8.84
C VAL A 502 12.41 30.31 9.10
N PHE A 503 13.48 29.99 9.81
CA PHE A 503 14.58 30.92 10.09
C PHE A 503 15.65 30.83 8.99
N PRO A 504 16.36 31.94 8.69
CA PRO A 504 17.49 31.90 7.78
C PRO A 504 18.57 30.93 8.28
N GLY A 505 19.25 30.27 7.35
CA GLY A 505 20.34 29.34 7.67
C GLY A 505 21.50 30.04 8.38
N LEU A 506 22.11 29.36 9.35
CA LEU A 506 23.26 29.88 10.10
C LEU A 506 24.50 29.90 9.19
N THR A 507 25.16 31.06 9.09
CA THR A 507 26.35 31.26 8.25
C THR A 507 27.67 31.05 8.99
N CYS A 508 27.63 30.78 10.29
CA CYS A 508 28.81 30.66 11.15
C CYS A 508 29.79 29.57 10.69
N TRP A 509 29.30 28.45 10.14
CA TRP A 509 30.14 27.36 9.63
C TRP A 509 30.80 27.63 8.27
N GLN A 510 30.39 28.70 7.57
CA GLN A 510 31.10 29.14 6.37
C GLN A 510 32.44 29.80 6.72
N LYS A 511 32.56 30.36 7.94
CA LYS A 511 33.77 30.99 8.45
C LYS A 511 34.59 30.03 9.31
N GLU A 512 33.92 29.23 10.15
CA GLU A 512 34.57 28.25 11.03
C GLU A 512 33.86 26.88 10.96
N PRO A 513 34.37 25.92 10.18
CA PRO A 513 33.69 24.64 9.97
C PRO A 513 33.58 23.76 11.21
N ASN A 514 34.40 23.99 12.24
CA ASN A 514 34.42 23.21 13.50
C ASN A 514 33.70 23.89 14.67
N LEU A 515 33.00 25.00 14.45
CA LEU A 515 32.34 25.74 15.53
C LEU A 515 31.18 24.93 16.14
N VAL A 516 31.19 24.76 17.47
CA VAL A 516 30.07 24.17 18.22
C VAL A 516 29.21 25.30 18.78
N LEU A 517 27.98 25.43 18.28
CA LEU A 517 27.03 26.44 18.77
C LEU A 517 26.19 25.90 19.93
N HIS A 518 26.01 26.73 20.95
CA HIS A 518 25.07 26.45 22.03
C HIS A 518 23.62 26.69 21.53
N PRO A 519 22.60 25.93 21.98
CA PRO A 519 21.21 26.13 21.53
C PRO A 519 20.67 27.56 21.77
N SER A 520 21.19 28.27 22.77
CA SER A 520 20.87 29.69 23.01
C SER A 520 21.38 30.64 21.92
N GLN A 521 22.33 30.20 21.10
CA GLN A 521 22.91 30.99 20.01
C GLN A 521 22.13 30.79 18.70
N VAL A 522 21.09 29.95 18.70
CA VAL A 522 20.24 29.69 17.54
C VAL A 522 18.94 30.49 17.72
N PRO A 523 18.71 31.55 16.91
CA PRO A 523 17.56 32.44 17.06
C PRO A 523 16.21 31.70 17.08
N GLY A 524 16.05 30.71 16.19
CA GLY A 524 14.80 29.94 16.07
C GLY A 524 14.51 29.00 17.24
N VAL A 525 15.52 28.65 18.03
CA VAL A 525 15.37 27.79 19.21
C VAL A 525 14.84 28.61 20.39
N LEU A 526 15.44 29.77 20.67
CA LEU A 526 14.98 30.70 21.71
C LEU A 526 13.52 31.13 21.50
N GLU A 527 13.16 31.49 20.27
CA GLU A 527 11.83 31.99 19.93
C GLU A 527 10.73 30.93 20.06
N TYR A 528 11.07 29.65 19.89
CA TYR A 528 10.14 28.54 20.10
C TYR A 528 9.91 28.20 21.58
N GLY A 529 10.42 29.03 22.49
CA GLY A 529 10.30 28.87 23.93
C GLY A 529 11.37 27.96 24.52
N TRP A 530 12.53 27.80 23.84
CA TRP A 530 13.71 27.27 24.50
C TRP A 530 14.17 28.31 25.51
N ALA A 531 13.76 28.13 26.76
CA ALA A 531 14.51 28.67 27.87
C ALA A 531 15.77 27.80 28.01
N PRO A 532 16.93 28.37 28.39
CA PRO A 532 17.90 27.58 29.13
C PRO A 532 17.07 26.97 30.25
N GLN A 533 16.97 25.65 30.32
CA GLN A 533 16.45 25.08 31.54
C GLN A 533 17.35 25.65 32.64
N ALA A 534 16.84 26.61 33.43
CA ALA A 534 17.06 26.53 34.86
C ALA A 534 16.63 25.10 35.14
N THR A 535 17.61 24.24 35.37
CA THR A 535 17.50 22.82 35.57
C THR A 535 16.56 22.60 36.76
N THR A 536 15.28 22.63 36.43
CA THR A 536 14.19 21.95 37.09
C THR A 536 13.99 20.58 36.42
N ASP A 537 15.01 20.11 35.68
CA ASP A 537 15.52 18.77 35.90
C ASP A 537 16.35 18.81 37.20
N PRO A 538 15.97 18.10 38.27
CA PRO A 538 16.83 17.94 39.45
C PRO A 538 18.05 17.09 39.05
N GLY A 539 19.06 17.70 38.43
CA GLY A 539 20.12 16.92 37.81
C GLY A 539 21.34 17.59 37.19
N SER A 540 21.53 18.93 37.24
CA SER A 540 22.83 19.56 36.93
C SER A 540 22.72 21.07 37.18
N GLU A 541 23.40 21.77 38.07
CA GLU A 541 24.66 21.55 38.77
C GLU A 541 24.51 22.13 40.18
N GLY A 542 24.50 21.24 41.14
CA GLY A 542 24.47 21.55 42.56
C GLY A 542 24.69 20.23 43.28
N ALA A 543 25.93 19.73 43.26
CA ALA A 543 26.42 18.64 44.11
C ALA A 543 25.40 17.50 44.40
N ALA A 544 24.74 16.96 43.36
CA ALA A 544 23.73 15.91 43.51
C ALA A 544 24.22 14.63 42.84
N ALA A 545 24.26 13.54 43.61
CA ALA A 545 24.87 12.27 43.28
C ALA A 545 24.55 11.77 41.85
N ALA A 546 25.59 11.38 41.13
CA ALA A 546 25.45 10.77 39.82
C ALA A 546 24.52 9.55 39.90
N ARG A 547 23.51 9.47 39.00
CA ARG A 547 22.48 8.42 39.03
C ARG A 547 23.12 7.04 39.15
N PRO A 548 22.73 6.20 40.11
CA PRO A 548 23.35 4.89 40.30
C PRO A 548 23.33 4.06 39.01
N LEU A 549 24.40 3.30 38.77
CA LEU A 549 24.60 2.46 37.58
C LEU A 549 23.37 1.60 37.24
N HIS A 550 22.70 1.05 38.26
CA HIS A 550 21.54 0.19 38.07
C HIS A 550 20.33 0.89 37.43
N GLU A 551 20.08 2.16 37.76
CA GLU A 551 18.98 2.93 37.18
C GLU A 551 19.27 3.28 35.71
N GLN A 552 20.52 3.65 35.42
CA GLN A 552 20.97 3.90 34.04
C GLN A 552 20.77 2.67 33.15
N ILE A 553 21.11 1.48 33.66
CA ILE A 553 20.90 0.20 32.96
C ILE A 553 19.41 -0.05 32.69
N VAL A 554 18.54 0.14 33.69
CA VAL A 554 17.08 -0.05 33.51
C VAL A 554 16.53 0.88 32.43
N GLN A 555 16.98 2.13 32.40
CA GLN A 555 16.55 3.10 31.39
C GLN A 555 16.93 2.68 29.96
N VAL A 556 18.15 2.16 29.76
CA VAL A 556 18.59 1.61 28.46
C VAL A 556 17.73 0.41 28.07
N LEU A 557 17.46 -0.51 29.01
CA LEU A 557 16.63 -1.69 28.76
C LEU A 557 15.15 -1.34 28.48
N ASP A 558 14.62 -0.25 29.05
CA ASP A 558 13.27 0.25 28.74
C ASP A 558 13.16 0.79 27.32
N VAL A 559 14.18 1.50 26.86
CA VAL A 559 14.23 2.01 25.48
C VAL A 559 14.34 0.85 24.50
N LEU A 560 15.20 -0.12 24.79
CA LEU A 560 15.33 -1.34 23.99
C LEU A 560 13.99 -2.09 23.91
N ALA A 561 13.30 -2.25 25.04
CA ALA A 561 12.02 -2.96 25.11
C ALA A 561 10.90 -2.30 24.28
N ARG A 562 10.93 -0.98 24.06
CA ARG A 562 9.88 -0.28 23.30
C ARG A 562 10.05 -0.42 21.78
N HIS A 563 11.18 -0.92 21.32
CA HIS A 563 11.44 -1.10 19.89
C HIS A 563 10.56 -2.22 19.32
N HIS A 564 9.97 -2.03 18.13
CA HIS A 564 9.02 -3.01 17.54
C HIS A 564 9.64 -4.41 17.32
N SER A 565 10.94 -4.46 17.00
CA SER A 565 11.70 -5.70 16.82
C SER A 565 12.10 -6.40 18.14
N ALA A 566 11.87 -5.79 19.31
CA ALA A 566 12.37 -6.30 20.60
C ALA A 566 11.54 -7.44 21.20
N TRP A 567 10.38 -7.78 20.60
CA TRP A 567 9.46 -8.75 21.17
C TRP A 567 10.07 -10.14 21.52
N PRO A 568 11.00 -10.72 20.73
CA PRO A 568 11.61 -12.01 21.08
C PRO A 568 12.56 -11.94 22.28
N PHE A 569 12.99 -10.75 22.67
CA PHE A 569 13.99 -10.51 23.71
C PHE A 569 13.37 -10.12 25.04
N HIS A 570 12.04 -10.00 25.13
CA HIS A 570 11.38 -9.51 26.34
C HIS A 570 11.47 -10.45 27.54
N LYS A 571 11.41 -11.76 27.29
CA LYS A 571 11.32 -12.81 28.31
C LYS A 571 12.26 -13.96 27.96
N PRO A 572 12.60 -14.83 28.93
CA PRO A 572 13.34 -16.05 28.65
C PRO A 572 12.63 -16.90 27.58
N VAL A 573 13.40 -17.55 26.72
CA VAL A 573 12.88 -18.46 25.69
C VAL A 573 12.23 -19.67 26.37
N ALA A 574 10.98 -19.97 26.03
CA ALA A 574 10.25 -21.06 26.66
C ALA A 574 10.63 -22.41 26.00
N LYS A 575 10.74 -23.48 26.80
CA LYS A 575 11.18 -24.81 26.29
C LYS A 575 10.20 -25.41 25.29
N ASP A 576 8.93 -25.06 25.38
CA ASP A 576 7.87 -25.43 24.44
C ASP A 576 8.00 -24.71 23.09
N GLU A 577 8.56 -23.50 23.06
CA GLU A 577 8.83 -22.75 21.83
C GLU A 577 10.12 -23.23 21.14
N ALA A 578 11.10 -23.69 21.93
CA ALA A 578 12.42 -24.09 21.46
C ALA A 578 13.02 -25.20 22.37
N PRO A 579 12.72 -26.49 22.07
CA PRO A 579 13.06 -27.61 22.95
C PRO A 579 14.56 -27.80 23.23
N ASP A 580 15.39 -27.58 22.20
CA ASP A 580 16.85 -27.72 22.20
C ASP A 580 17.60 -26.42 22.56
N TYR A 581 16.87 -25.34 22.85
CA TYR A 581 17.47 -24.01 23.09
C TYR A 581 18.51 -24.01 24.22
N TYR A 582 18.18 -24.65 25.34
CA TYR A 582 19.06 -24.69 26.51
C TYR A 582 20.19 -25.71 26.39
N GLU A 583 20.15 -26.57 25.36
CA GLU A 583 21.27 -27.46 25.00
C GLU A 583 22.30 -26.71 24.13
N ILE A 584 21.82 -25.80 23.27
CA ILE A 584 22.66 -25.03 22.35
C ILE A 584 23.19 -23.74 23.00
N ILE A 585 22.36 -23.06 23.81
CA ILE A 585 22.68 -21.77 24.44
C ILE A 585 22.99 -21.98 25.91
N THR A 586 24.28 -21.97 26.24
CA THR A 586 24.81 -22.26 27.59
C THR A 586 24.60 -21.14 28.60
N GLN A 587 24.51 -19.89 28.14
CA GLN A 587 24.28 -18.73 28.99
C GLN A 587 23.11 -17.91 28.43
N PRO A 588 21.85 -18.32 28.67
CA PRO A 588 20.68 -17.57 28.23
C PRO A 588 20.56 -16.22 28.96
N THR A 589 19.98 -15.22 28.31
CA THR A 589 19.64 -13.93 28.92
C THR A 589 18.60 -13.22 28.07
N ASP A 590 17.88 -12.28 28.66
CA ASP A 590 16.79 -11.53 28.05
C ASP A 590 16.60 -10.19 28.79
N ILE A 591 15.78 -9.30 28.23
CA ILE A 591 15.54 -7.97 28.78
C ILE A 591 14.94 -8.03 30.19
N SER A 592 14.00 -8.94 30.47
CA SER A 592 13.40 -9.05 31.81
C SER A 592 14.41 -9.56 32.83
N THR A 593 15.27 -10.51 32.46
CA THR A 593 16.34 -11.02 33.31
C THR A 593 17.37 -9.93 33.62
N MET A 594 17.84 -9.20 32.60
CA MET A 594 18.76 -8.07 32.82
C MET A 594 18.11 -6.97 33.67
N LYS A 595 16.83 -6.64 33.48
CA LYS A 595 16.13 -5.67 34.34
C LYS A 595 16.06 -6.13 35.79
N LYS A 596 15.78 -7.41 36.04
CA LYS A 596 15.79 -8.00 37.39
C LYS A 596 17.18 -7.91 38.02
N LYS A 597 18.25 -8.25 37.27
CA LYS A 597 19.64 -8.15 37.73
C LYS A 597 20.01 -6.71 38.05
N ALA A 598 19.65 -5.76 37.19
CA ALA A 598 19.87 -4.33 37.43
C ALA A 598 19.18 -3.85 38.70
N LYS A 599 17.87 -4.13 38.88
CA LYS A 599 17.13 -3.76 40.10
C LYS A 599 17.72 -4.38 41.38
N LYS A 600 18.33 -5.56 41.28
CA LYS A 600 19.06 -6.23 42.38
C LYS A 600 20.52 -5.76 42.52
N LYS A 601 20.94 -4.73 41.78
CA LYS A 601 22.31 -4.21 41.74
C LYS A 601 23.38 -5.27 41.42
N GLN A 602 23.04 -6.26 40.58
CA GLN A 602 23.93 -7.38 40.24
C GLN A 602 24.84 -7.12 39.03
N PHE A 603 24.86 -5.89 38.51
CA PHE A 603 25.83 -5.48 37.50
C PHE A 603 26.95 -4.69 38.20
N PRO A 604 28.16 -5.26 38.36
CA PRO A 604 29.25 -4.60 39.07
C PRO A 604 29.86 -3.44 38.27
N SER A 605 29.63 -3.42 36.96
CA SER A 605 30.11 -2.36 36.07
C SER A 605 29.29 -2.29 34.78
N LYS A 606 29.40 -1.16 34.08
CA LYS A 606 28.97 -0.95 32.70
C LYS A 606 29.50 -2.04 31.79
N ALA A 607 30.76 -2.44 31.95
CA ALA A 607 31.37 -3.49 31.13
C ALA A 607 30.63 -4.84 31.30
N ALA A 608 30.24 -5.19 32.53
CA ALA A 608 29.44 -6.39 32.79
C ALA A 608 28.07 -6.34 32.12
N PHE A 609 27.39 -5.18 32.17
CA PHE A 609 26.13 -4.97 31.46
C PHE A 609 26.29 -5.07 29.93
N LEU A 610 27.26 -4.36 29.35
CA LEU A 610 27.50 -4.38 27.91
C LEU A 610 27.86 -5.77 27.38
N SER A 611 28.61 -6.55 28.17
CA SER A 611 28.92 -7.95 27.86
C SER A 611 27.66 -8.81 27.81
N GLU A 612 26.78 -8.69 28.80
CA GLU A 612 25.53 -9.45 28.83
C GLU A 612 24.54 -8.99 27.74
N LEU A 613 24.47 -7.70 27.46
CA LEU A 613 23.67 -7.15 26.36
C LEU A 613 24.13 -7.67 24.99
N ARG A 614 25.45 -7.71 24.73
CA ARG A 614 26.02 -8.32 23.52
C ARG A 614 25.71 -9.81 23.46
N ARG A 615 25.83 -10.52 24.58
CA ARG A 615 25.54 -11.96 24.66
C ARG A 615 24.09 -12.26 24.30
N MET A 616 23.14 -11.42 24.70
CA MET A 616 21.73 -11.56 24.29
C MET A 616 21.58 -11.63 22.75
N PHE A 617 22.21 -10.71 22.03
CA PHE A 617 22.17 -10.69 20.56
C PHE A 617 22.99 -11.83 19.93
N ALA A 618 24.14 -12.16 20.51
CA ALA A 618 24.97 -13.28 20.06
C ALA A 618 24.26 -14.63 20.22
N ASN A 619 23.57 -14.86 21.34
CA ASN A 619 22.76 -16.07 21.55
C ASN A 619 21.66 -16.20 20.48
N CYS A 620 20.98 -15.09 20.18
CA CYS A 620 19.97 -15.08 19.13
C CYS A 620 20.57 -15.47 17.77
N ARG A 621 21.73 -14.91 17.39
CA ARG A 621 22.44 -15.27 16.16
C ARG A 621 23.03 -16.69 16.16
N ARG A 622 23.38 -17.22 17.34
CA ARG A 622 23.96 -18.57 17.48
C ARG A 622 22.91 -19.68 17.33
N TYR A 623 21.71 -19.43 17.82
CA TYR A 623 20.59 -20.35 17.73
C TYR A 623 19.86 -20.24 16.39
N ASN A 624 19.71 -19.03 15.86
CA ASN A 624 18.94 -18.78 14.64
C ASN A 624 19.83 -18.56 13.41
N GLY A 625 19.42 -19.05 12.24
CA GLY A 625 20.15 -18.83 10.98
C GLY A 625 20.06 -17.39 10.45
N PRO A 626 21.04 -16.92 9.62
CA PRO A 626 21.07 -15.55 9.10
C PRO A 626 19.85 -15.09 8.30
N SER A 627 19.12 -16.03 7.68
CA SER A 627 17.91 -15.77 6.90
C SER A 627 16.68 -15.49 7.76
N THR A 628 16.71 -15.87 9.04
CA THR A 628 15.56 -15.75 9.95
C THR A 628 15.29 -14.30 10.37
N ILE A 629 14.04 -14.01 10.72
CA ILE A 629 13.66 -12.69 11.25
C ILE A 629 14.35 -12.38 12.58
N TYR A 630 14.62 -13.39 13.41
CA TYR A 630 15.26 -13.25 14.72
C TYR A 630 16.72 -12.76 14.58
N TYR A 631 17.46 -13.33 13.64
CA TYR A 631 18.82 -12.90 13.34
C TYR A 631 18.85 -11.45 12.83
N LYS A 632 17.90 -11.07 11.96
CA LYS A 632 17.77 -9.69 11.47
C LYS A 632 17.44 -8.71 12.60
N TYR A 633 16.52 -9.07 13.49
CA TYR A 633 16.17 -8.25 14.66
C TYR A 633 17.34 -8.10 15.64
N ALA A 634 18.17 -9.14 15.84
CA ALA A 634 19.37 -9.02 16.66
C ALA A 634 20.32 -7.94 16.13
N ASN A 635 20.56 -7.90 14.82
CA ASN A 635 21.45 -6.91 14.20
C ASN A 635 20.87 -5.49 14.23
N GLU A 636 19.58 -5.37 13.94
CA GLU A 636 18.86 -4.09 13.97
C GLU A 636 18.86 -3.48 15.38
N LEU A 637 18.48 -4.26 16.38
CA LEU A 637 18.39 -3.81 17.77
C LEU A 637 19.76 -3.52 18.37
N GLU A 638 20.78 -4.33 18.07
CA GLU A 638 22.15 -4.08 18.50
C GLU A 638 22.63 -2.73 17.95
N LYS A 639 22.46 -2.48 16.65
CA LYS A 639 22.81 -1.19 16.03
C LYS A 639 22.03 -0.01 16.64
N PHE A 640 20.75 -0.21 16.95
CA PHE A 640 19.89 0.82 17.55
C PHE A 640 20.30 1.19 18.97
N ILE A 641 20.55 0.20 19.84
CA ILE A 641 20.76 0.46 21.28
C ILE A 641 22.21 0.77 21.65
N TRP A 642 23.17 0.34 20.83
CA TRP A 642 24.60 0.45 21.14
C TRP A 642 25.07 1.86 21.51
N PRO A 643 24.71 2.92 20.75
CA PRO A 643 25.12 4.28 21.07
C PRO A 643 24.64 4.74 22.46
N LYS A 644 23.42 4.34 22.84
CA LYS A 644 22.82 4.71 24.13
C LYS A 644 23.41 3.90 25.29
N ALA A 645 23.70 2.62 25.06
CA ALA A 645 24.36 1.78 26.06
C ALA A 645 25.79 2.26 26.39
N LEU A 646 26.49 2.84 25.40
CA LEU A 646 27.82 3.42 25.59
C LEU A 646 27.81 4.73 26.42
N GLN A 647 26.67 5.38 26.61
CA GLN A 647 26.56 6.61 27.42
C GLN A 647 26.46 6.35 28.93
N ILE A 648 26.27 5.09 29.35
CA ILE A 648 26.25 4.71 30.77
C ILE A 648 27.59 5.05 31.43
N GLN A 649 27.56 5.48 32.70
CA GLN A 649 28.75 5.74 33.52
C GLN A 649 28.83 4.79 34.72
N ASP A 650 30.04 4.32 35.04
CA ASP A 650 30.31 3.53 36.25
C ASP A 650 30.24 4.45 37.48
N THR A 651 29.07 4.43 38.13
CA THR A 651 28.77 5.26 39.30
C THR A 651 28.76 4.38 40.53
N GLN A 652 29.66 4.65 41.48
CA GLN A 652 29.63 4.05 42.81
C GLN A 652 28.65 4.85 43.68
N GLU A 653 27.82 4.14 44.47
CA GLU A 653 26.99 4.82 45.47
C GLU A 653 27.91 5.44 46.54
N PRO A 654 27.63 6.66 47.02
CA PRO A 654 28.26 7.13 48.24
C PRO A 654 27.92 6.14 49.36
N ALA A 655 28.94 5.66 50.08
CA ALA A 655 28.77 4.74 51.20
C ALA A 655 27.67 5.26 52.12
N THR A 656 26.68 4.42 52.44
CA THR A 656 25.65 4.78 53.40
C THR A 656 26.32 5.10 54.74
N VAL A 657 25.84 6.14 55.43
CA VAL A 657 26.34 6.59 56.75
C VAL A 657 26.41 5.43 57.78
N ALA A 658 25.68 4.34 57.56
CA ALA A 658 25.75 3.11 58.37
C ALA A 658 27.05 2.29 58.23
N GLU A 659 27.81 2.43 57.13
CA GLU A 659 29.11 1.77 56.93
C GLU A 659 30.29 2.63 57.38
N ALA A 660 30.11 3.95 57.50
CA ALA A 660 31.12 4.87 58.03
C ALA A 660 31.15 4.92 59.58
N ILE A 661 30.20 4.26 60.24
CA ILE A 661 30.08 4.19 61.72
C ILE A 661 30.49 2.80 62.26
N ARG A 662 30.93 1.88 61.39
CA ARG A 662 31.64 0.64 61.79
C ARG A 662 33.12 0.79 61.52
#